data_AF-A0A1Q6ZIE4-F1
#
_entry.id   AF-A0A1Q6ZIE4-F1
#
_cell.length_a   1.000
_cell.length_b   1.000
_cell.length_c   1.000
_cell.angle_alpha   90.00
_cell.angle_beta   90.00
_cell.angle_gamma   90.00
#
_symmetry.space_group_name_H-M   'P 1'
#
loop_
_entity.id
_entity.type
_entity.pdbx_description
1 polymer ?
#
loop_
_entity_poly.entity_id
_entity_poly.type
_entity_poly.pdbx_seq_one_letter_code
_entity_poly.pdbx_strand_id
1 'polypeptide(L)'
;MVITSRPWYRFYDPGVPPTLTLEPLTVPQFLERAAAEHSDATALIFFNRRFTYRQLKDHVDRFATALERLGVTKDSRVAIQLPNLPQTVIAYYATLSLGAQVVLTNPLYTPRELEHQWTDAGCRVAIVMDALYASRIRSVRERLPIEQYVIASIPEYMRFPMNILARLKLSRTDPPRVVRVAPEPGVHFFGKLVRNTAPQPLKTRPAPDDLAVLQYTGGTTGVSKGAMLTHRNLGANLQQTGAWFTGTKRGHEVMLTALPLFHSFGMTAAMNFPVSMAAAMVLIPDPRDIKAIVRSIVQHRVTLLPAVPAIFNSILNYPNIERLDLKSVQRCFSGSAPLAEDVLRRFEALTGSRIVEGFGLSEASPVTHMNPLYGTRKTGSIGVPIPNTESKTVSVDDGVSETPPGQPGELAIRGPQIMRGYWNMPDETSYALRDGWLYTGDLAVIDEDGYHRIVGRKKEMIVVSGYKVFPDEVDGVLMSHPAVFEAATIGVPDEKRGERVKSFVVLKPGQAATAEQLLAFSRENLGDPALSTRPGLQQPQGVVRRAPRGVRHRGGGADARADRGDGRPARDVRARDHRRSEALDVPHSPRHSLLQGQVALQDARRVLVLPSRRQSRGGSRGRSRWRRVLLSDCAGQLFHGRRDVDAAQGGAPQAARCDRS
;
A
#
# COMPACT_ATOMS: atom_id res chain seq x y z
N MET A 1 26.34 15.64 -25.54
CA MET A 1 25.84 16.18 -24.26
C MET A 1 27.02 16.24 -23.31
N VAL A 2 27.41 17.44 -22.88
CA VAL A 2 28.42 17.61 -21.84
C VAL A 2 27.77 17.13 -20.54
N ILE A 3 28.29 16.05 -19.94
CA ILE A 3 27.81 15.58 -18.64
C ILE A 3 28.28 16.60 -17.61
N THR A 4 27.39 17.50 -17.19
CA THR A 4 27.64 18.29 -15.98
C THR A 4 27.80 17.29 -14.84
N SER A 5 29.00 17.20 -14.25
CA SER A 5 29.28 16.20 -13.22
C SER A 5 28.40 16.46 -12.01
N ARG A 6 27.35 15.64 -11.83
CA ARG A 6 26.47 15.74 -10.67
C ARG A 6 27.19 15.14 -9.45
N PRO A 7 27.07 15.75 -8.25
CA PRO A 7 27.79 15.30 -7.06
C PRO A 7 27.45 13.86 -6.67
N TRP A 8 26.23 13.41 -6.95
CA TRP A 8 25.76 12.08 -6.56
C TRP A 8 26.36 10.92 -7.37
N TYR A 9 26.93 11.17 -8.57
CA TYR A 9 27.45 10.08 -9.41
C TYR A 9 28.60 9.30 -8.76
N ARG A 10 29.35 9.93 -7.84
CA ARG A 10 30.42 9.25 -7.08
C ARG A 10 29.91 8.21 -6.08
N PHE A 11 28.61 8.22 -5.76
CA PHE A 11 28.00 7.29 -4.80
C PHE A 11 27.30 6.12 -5.47
N TYR A 12 27.26 6.06 -6.80
CA TYR A 12 26.71 4.92 -7.51
C TYR A 12 27.55 3.68 -7.22
N ASP A 13 26.87 2.53 -7.05
CA ASP A 13 27.56 1.27 -6.85
C ASP A 13 28.42 0.91 -8.05
N PRO A 14 29.53 0.16 -7.85
CA PRO A 14 30.32 -0.36 -8.95
C PRO A 14 29.45 -1.10 -9.99
N GLY A 15 29.57 -0.70 -11.26
CA GLY A 15 28.79 -1.26 -12.36
C GLY A 15 27.48 -0.54 -12.68
N VAL A 16 27.08 0.48 -11.90
CA VAL A 16 25.91 1.32 -12.20
C VAL A 16 26.36 2.58 -12.96
N PRO A 17 26.01 2.74 -14.25
CA PRO A 17 26.40 3.92 -15.00
C PRO A 17 25.45 5.11 -14.73
N PRO A 18 25.93 6.37 -14.74
CA PRO A 18 25.08 7.57 -14.68
C PRO A 18 24.02 7.67 -15.80
N THR A 19 24.34 7.11 -16.97
CA THR A 19 23.50 7.13 -18.16
C THR A 19 23.42 5.74 -18.76
N LEU A 20 22.20 5.24 -18.96
CA LEU A 20 21.89 4.02 -19.67
C LEU A 20 21.48 4.33 -21.10
N THR A 21 21.86 3.45 -22.02
CA THR A 21 21.23 3.36 -23.33
C THR A 21 19.98 2.50 -23.20
N LEU A 22 18.82 3.16 -23.19
CA LEU A 22 17.55 2.49 -22.96
C LEU A 22 17.03 1.83 -24.24
N GLU A 23 16.77 0.53 -24.17
CA GLU A 23 16.09 -0.19 -25.24
C GLU A 23 14.63 0.27 -25.33
N PRO A 24 14.11 0.57 -26.53
CA PRO A 24 12.73 1.03 -26.73
C PRO A 24 11.75 -0.14 -26.71
N LEU A 25 11.75 -0.93 -25.63
CA LEU A 25 10.88 -2.09 -25.47
C LEU A 25 9.55 -1.70 -24.82
N THR A 26 8.47 -2.31 -25.28
CA THR A 26 7.19 -2.29 -24.60
C THR A 26 7.15 -3.30 -23.46
N VAL A 27 6.25 -3.07 -22.52
CA VAL A 27 6.06 -3.96 -21.36
C VAL A 27 5.79 -5.42 -21.78
N PRO A 28 4.91 -5.71 -22.76
CA PRO A 28 4.76 -7.07 -23.30
C PRO A 28 6.05 -7.67 -23.88
N GLN A 29 6.91 -6.87 -24.51
CA GLN A 29 8.17 -7.37 -25.10
C GLN A 29 9.15 -7.88 -24.04
N PHE A 30 9.13 -7.34 -22.81
CA PHE A 30 9.89 -7.92 -21.70
C PHE A 30 9.41 -9.35 -21.36
N LEU A 31 8.10 -9.59 -21.39
CA LEU A 31 7.54 -10.94 -21.21
C LEU A 31 7.88 -11.86 -22.39
N GLU A 32 7.77 -11.38 -23.63
CA GLU A 32 8.17 -12.12 -24.83
C GLU A 32 9.64 -12.56 -24.73
N ARG A 33 10.53 -11.64 -24.37
CA ARG A 33 11.96 -11.91 -24.18
C ARG A 33 12.20 -12.95 -23.08
N ALA A 34 11.56 -12.79 -21.92
CA ALA A 34 11.68 -13.77 -20.84
C ALA A 34 11.16 -15.16 -21.23
N ALA A 35 10.06 -15.24 -21.98
CA ALA A 35 9.50 -16.50 -22.47
C ALA A 35 10.33 -17.15 -23.58
N ALA A 36 11.02 -16.36 -24.40
CA ALA A 36 11.92 -16.86 -25.44
C ALA A 36 13.23 -17.39 -24.86
N GLU A 37 13.86 -16.63 -23.96
CA GLU A 37 15.22 -16.92 -23.47
C GLU A 37 15.23 -17.80 -22.22
N HIS A 38 14.15 -17.76 -21.41
CA HIS A 38 14.03 -18.49 -20.15
C HIS A 38 12.69 -19.25 -20.07
N SER A 39 12.32 -19.92 -21.16
CA SER A 39 10.99 -20.54 -21.33
C SER A 39 10.58 -21.52 -20.22
N ASP A 40 11.55 -22.26 -19.66
CA ASP A 40 11.38 -23.25 -18.58
C ASP A 40 11.55 -22.67 -17.18
N ALA A 41 12.06 -21.44 -17.04
CA ALA A 41 12.19 -20.80 -15.74
C ALA A 41 10.81 -20.57 -15.12
N THR A 42 10.72 -20.67 -13.79
CA THR A 42 9.47 -20.42 -13.07
C THR A 42 9.15 -18.93 -13.13
N ALA A 43 7.97 -18.59 -13.65
CA ALA A 43 7.44 -17.23 -13.67
C ALA A 43 6.55 -16.94 -12.47
N LEU A 44 5.60 -17.82 -12.15
CA LEU A 44 4.64 -17.62 -11.06
C LEU A 44 4.65 -18.80 -10.10
N ILE A 45 4.62 -18.51 -8.80
CA ILE A 45 4.39 -19.45 -7.72
C ILE A 45 3.12 -19.00 -6.99
N PHE A 46 2.10 -19.84 -7.04
CA PHE A 46 0.81 -19.57 -6.43
C PHE A 46 0.34 -20.80 -5.65
N PHE A 47 0.46 -20.73 -4.33
CA PHE A 47 0.18 -21.86 -3.44
C PHE A 47 0.90 -23.15 -3.88
N ASN A 48 0.15 -24.19 -4.24
CA ASN A 48 0.69 -25.50 -4.66
C ASN A 48 0.93 -25.61 -6.17
N ARG A 49 0.96 -24.50 -6.91
CA ARG A 49 1.20 -24.49 -8.37
C ARG A 49 2.33 -23.55 -8.76
N ARG A 50 3.11 -23.99 -9.74
CA ARG A 50 4.14 -23.20 -10.43
C ARG A 50 3.79 -23.09 -11.91
N PHE A 51 4.12 -21.95 -12.51
CA PHE A 51 4.02 -21.69 -13.93
C PHE A 51 5.38 -21.34 -14.47
N THR A 52 5.76 -21.89 -15.63
CA THR A 52 6.94 -21.42 -16.34
C THR A 52 6.63 -20.15 -17.15
N TYR A 53 7.64 -19.43 -17.62
CA TYR A 53 7.44 -18.29 -18.53
C TYR A 53 6.72 -18.69 -19.82
N ARG A 54 7.01 -19.87 -20.38
CA ARG A 54 6.26 -20.43 -21.52
C ARG A 54 4.77 -20.60 -21.21
N GLN A 55 4.43 -21.13 -20.04
CA GLN A 55 3.03 -21.30 -19.64
C GLN A 55 2.33 -19.97 -19.37
N LEU A 56 3.04 -19.02 -18.73
CA LEU A 56 2.53 -17.67 -18.52
C LEU A 56 2.21 -16.98 -19.86
N LYS A 57 3.15 -17.05 -20.83
CA LYS A 57 2.96 -16.47 -22.16
C LYS A 57 1.78 -17.10 -22.91
N ASP A 58 1.64 -18.43 -22.88
CA ASP A 58 0.47 -19.11 -23.47
C ASP A 58 -0.85 -18.63 -22.84
N HIS A 59 -0.90 -18.47 -21.51
CA HIS A 59 -2.11 -17.95 -20.85
C HIS A 59 -2.40 -16.48 -21.20
N VAL A 60 -1.35 -15.66 -21.32
CA VAL A 60 -1.46 -14.27 -21.78
C VAL A 60 -2.00 -14.20 -23.20
N ASP A 61 -1.48 -15.02 -24.12
CA ASP A 61 -1.90 -15.02 -25.52
C ASP A 61 -3.34 -15.50 -25.69
N ARG A 62 -3.74 -16.56 -24.96
CA ARG A 62 -5.13 -17.03 -24.94
C ARG A 62 -6.07 -15.99 -24.37
N PHE A 63 -5.68 -15.34 -23.29
CA PHE A 63 -6.53 -14.33 -22.67
C PHE A 63 -6.61 -13.05 -23.50
N ALA A 64 -5.53 -12.64 -24.17
CA ALA A 64 -5.54 -11.53 -25.13
C ALA A 64 -6.51 -11.81 -26.28
N THR A 65 -6.44 -13.01 -26.88
CA THR A 65 -7.39 -13.45 -27.91
C THR A 65 -8.83 -13.45 -27.39
N ALA A 66 -9.05 -13.80 -26.11
CA ALA A 66 -10.38 -13.77 -25.52
C ALA A 66 -10.89 -12.34 -25.28
N LEU A 67 -10.03 -11.43 -24.82
CA LEU A 67 -10.37 -10.01 -24.65
C LEU A 67 -10.72 -9.35 -25.99
N GLU A 68 -10.00 -9.68 -27.05
CA GLU A 68 -10.30 -9.23 -28.41
C GLU A 68 -11.72 -9.64 -28.84
N ARG A 69 -12.11 -10.90 -28.60
CA ARG A 69 -13.48 -11.38 -28.86
C ARG A 69 -14.55 -10.68 -28.02
N LEU A 70 -14.15 -10.08 -26.90
CA LEU A 70 -15.01 -9.25 -26.05
C LEU A 70 -15.01 -7.77 -26.48
N GLY A 71 -14.38 -7.43 -27.61
CA GLY A 71 -14.35 -6.08 -28.17
C GLY A 71 -13.19 -5.20 -27.69
N VAL A 72 -12.19 -5.77 -27.01
CA VAL A 72 -10.98 -5.03 -26.63
C VAL A 72 -10.10 -4.86 -27.87
N THR A 73 -9.77 -3.62 -28.19
CA THR A 73 -8.94 -3.23 -29.33
C THR A 73 -7.79 -2.35 -28.86
N LYS A 74 -6.87 -1.99 -29.77
CA LYS A 74 -5.92 -0.89 -29.51
C LYS A 74 -6.73 0.32 -29.11
N ASP A 75 -6.32 1.00 -28.05
CA ASP A 75 -7.14 2.07 -27.50
C ASP A 75 -7.75 1.61 -26.18
N SER A 76 -8.59 0.56 -26.24
CA SER A 76 -9.53 0.16 -25.18
C SER A 76 -8.96 0.23 -23.76
N ARG A 77 -9.80 0.61 -22.78
CA ARG A 77 -9.44 0.65 -21.37
C ARG A 77 -10.05 -0.53 -20.64
N VAL A 78 -9.21 -1.30 -19.96
CA VAL A 78 -9.61 -2.53 -19.27
C VAL A 78 -9.34 -2.36 -17.79
N ALA A 79 -10.42 -2.40 -17.00
CA ALA A 79 -10.34 -2.35 -15.55
C ALA A 79 -9.91 -3.71 -14.98
N ILE A 80 -8.96 -3.71 -14.05
CA ILE A 80 -8.51 -4.93 -13.34
C ILE A 80 -8.66 -4.70 -11.85
N GLN A 81 -9.70 -5.26 -11.25
CA GLN A 81 -9.97 -5.24 -9.81
C GLN A 81 -9.73 -6.63 -9.20
N LEU A 82 -8.44 -6.99 -9.10
CA LEU A 82 -8.00 -8.27 -8.55
C LEU A 82 -6.91 -8.08 -7.49
N PRO A 83 -6.83 -8.94 -6.47
CA PRO A 83 -5.67 -9.01 -5.58
C PRO A 83 -4.46 -9.65 -6.31
N ASN A 84 -3.38 -9.99 -5.60
CA ASN A 84 -2.18 -10.59 -6.20
C ASN A 84 -2.44 -12.06 -6.59
N LEU A 85 -3.01 -12.27 -7.78
CA LEU A 85 -3.37 -13.57 -8.34
C LEU A 85 -2.69 -13.79 -9.70
N PRO A 86 -2.52 -15.05 -10.17
CA PRO A 86 -2.07 -15.32 -11.53
C PRO A 86 -2.90 -14.60 -12.58
N GLN A 87 -4.22 -14.51 -12.38
CA GLN A 87 -5.13 -13.81 -13.28
C GLN A 87 -4.82 -12.31 -13.40
N THR A 88 -4.28 -11.68 -12.35
CA THR A 88 -3.90 -10.26 -12.36
C THR A 88 -2.73 -10.04 -13.32
N VAL A 89 -1.70 -10.89 -13.23
CA VAL A 89 -0.54 -10.85 -14.13
C VAL A 89 -0.97 -11.15 -15.56
N ILE A 90 -1.76 -12.21 -15.76
CA ILE A 90 -2.25 -12.60 -17.09
C ILE A 90 -3.09 -11.48 -17.72
N ALA A 91 -4.06 -10.91 -16.98
CA ALA A 91 -4.92 -9.84 -17.49
C ALA A 91 -4.13 -8.57 -17.82
N TYR A 92 -3.15 -8.22 -16.98
CA TYR A 92 -2.27 -7.07 -17.19
C TYR A 92 -1.51 -7.20 -18.52
N TYR A 93 -0.75 -8.29 -18.71
CA TYR A 93 0.04 -8.47 -19.91
C TYR A 93 -0.82 -8.73 -21.16
N ALA A 94 -1.96 -9.41 -21.03
CA ALA A 94 -2.87 -9.65 -22.15
C ALA A 94 -3.48 -8.34 -22.68
N THR A 95 -3.91 -7.46 -21.78
CA THR A 95 -4.44 -6.13 -22.15
C THR A 95 -3.38 -5.33 -22.90
N LEU A 96 -2.18 -5.22 -22.32
CA LEU A 96 -1.09 -4.48 -22.92
C LEU A 96 -0.64 -5.06 -24.27
N SER A 97 -0.71 -6.39 -24.45
CA SER A 97 -0.34 -7.05 -25.71
C SER A 97 -1.27 -6.67 -26.88
N LEU A 98 -2.51 -6.25 -26.58
CA LEU A 98 -3.46 -5.76 -27.59
C LEU A 98 -3.27 -4.27 -27.92
N GLY A 99 -2.32 -3.58 -27.29
CA GLY A 99 -2.22 -2.12 -27.33
C GLY A 99 -3.37 -1.42 -26.59
N ALA A 100 -4.07 -2.15 -25.73
CA ALA A 100 -5.08 -1.61 -24.83
C ALA A 100 -4.43 -1.09 -23.53
N GLN A 101 -5.13 -0.21 -22.85
CA GLN A 101 -4.69 0.49 -21.65
C GLN A 101 -5.21 -0.22 -20.40
N VAL A 102 -4.32 -0.49 -19.46
CA VAL A 102 -4.69 -1.09 -18.18
C VAL A 102 -5.13 0.00 -17.19
N VAL A 103 -6.25 -0.25 -16.51
CA VAL A 103 -6.72 0.53 -15.37
C VAL A 103 -6.75 -0.37 -14.15
N LEU A 104 -5.66 -0.35 -13.37
CA LEU A 104 -5.59 -1.11 -12.13
C LEU A 104 -6.49 -0.46 -11.06
N THR A 105 -7.40 -1.26 -10.49
CA THR A 105 -8.42 -0.81 -9.56
C THR A 105 -8.20 -1.44 -8.20
N ASN A 106 -8.21 -0.60 -7.15
CA ASN A 106 -8.08 -1.08 -5.78
C ASN A 106 -9.26 -2.03 -5.42
N PRO A 107 -9.00 -3.27 -4.99
CA PRO A 107 -10.02 -4.21 -4.53
C PRO A 107 -10.90 -3.70 -3.38
N LEU A 108 -10.45 -2.68 -2.65
CA LEU A 108 -11.15 -2.10 -1.51
C LEU A 108 -12.12 -0.97 -1.90
N TYR A 109 -12.10 -0.50 -3.15
CA TYR A 109 -12.96 0.58 -3.60
C TYR A 109 -14.45 0.26 -3.40
N THR A 110 -15.17 1.28 -2.96
CA THR A 110 -16.62 1.32 -2.83
C THR A 110 -17.29 1.45 -4.20
N PRO A 111 -18.58 1.13 -4.33
CA PRO A 111 -19.33 1.32 -5.59
C PRO A 111 -19.16 2.72 -6.20
N ARG A 112 -19.15 3.77 -5.35
CA ARG A 112 -18.98 5.16 -5.79
C ARG A 112 -17.60 5.44 -6.37
N GLU A 113 -16.56 4.90 -5.74
CA GLU A 113 -15.18 5.05 -6.24
C GLU A 113 -14.99 4.29 -7.56
N LEU A 114 -15.63 3.11 -7.71
CA LEU A 114 -15.63 2.35 -8.96
C LEU A 114 -16.35 3.10 -10.08
N GLU A 115 -17.54 3.63 -9.81
CA GLU A 115 -18.32 4.43 -10.76
C GLU A 115 -17.51 5.63 -11.26
N HIS A 116 -16.85 6.36 -10.35
CA HIS A 116 -15.98 7.47 -10.73
C HIS A 116 -14.80 7.01 -11.59
N GLN A 117 -13.99 6.06 -11.11
CA GLN A 117 -12.76 5.65 -11.80
C GLN A 117 -13.05 5.05 -13.18
N TRP A 118 -14.01 4.14 -13.26
CA TRP A 118 -14.29 3.43 -14.51
C TRP A 118 -14.96 4.32 -15.54
N THR A 119 -15.77 5.29 -15.11
CA THR A 119 -16.38 6.29 -16.00
C THR A 119 -15.34 7.26 -16.52
N ASP A 120 -14.51 7.84 -15.63
CA ASP A 120 -13.45 8.77 -16.02
C ASP A 120 -12.43 8.12 -16.97
N ALA A 121 -12.05 6.88 -16.69
CA ALA A 121 -11.15 6.11 -17.53
C ALA A 121 -11.80 5.60 -18.83
N GLY A 122 -13.12 5.65 -18.98
CA GLY A 122 -13.82 5.10 -20.15
C GLY A 122 -13.68 3.57 -20.30
N CYS A 123 -13.69 2.84 -19.18
CA CYS A 123 -13.62 1.38 -19.18
C CYS A 123 -14.93 0.78 -19.70
N ARG A 124 -14.85 -0.23 -20.58
CA ARG A 124 -16.00 -1.04 -21.03
C ARG A 124 -15.89 -2.52 -20.66
N VAL A 125 -14.70 -2.96 -20.26
CA VAL A 125 -14.41 -4.33 -19.83
C VAL A 125 -13.77 -4.28 -18.46
N ALA A 126 -14.23 -5.13 -17.53
CA ALA A 126 -13.65 -5.25 -16.20
C ALA A 126 -13.37 -6.72 -15.83
N ILE A 127 -12.15 -6.99 -15.37
CA ILE A 127 -11.75 -8.25 -14.76
C ILE A 127 -11.84 -8.10 -13.25
N VAL A 128 -12.69 -8.90 -12.61
CA VAL A 128 -13.08 -8.71 -11.21
C VAL A 128 -13.13 -10.03 -10.45
N MET A 129 -12.80 -10.00 -9.16
CA MET A 129 -12.90 -11.18 -8.30
C MET A 129 -14.37 -11.49 -7.98
N ASP A 130 -14.75 -12.76 -7.98
CA ASP A 130 -16.12 -13.24 -7.72
C ASP A 130 -16.80 -12.62 -6.49
N ALA A 131 -16.11 -12.59 -5.35
CA ALA A 131 -16.63 -12.00 -4.12
C ALA A 131 -16.81 -10.48 -4.21
N LEU A 132 -15.94 -9.77 -4.93
CA LEU A 132 -16.06 -8.32 -5.15
C LEU A 132 -17.19 -8.01 -6.11
N TYR A 133 -17.34 -8.82 -7.16
CA TYR A 133 -18.47 -8.70 -8.09
C TYR A 133 -19.79 -8.83 -7.33
N ALA A 134 -19.95 -9.90 -6.56
CA ALA A 134 -21.17 -10.17 -5.82
C ALA A 134 -21.50 -9.09 -4.77
N SER A 135 -20.49 -8.61 -4.04
CA SER A 135 -20.71 -7.70 -2.91
C SER A 135 -20.73 -6.21 -3.26
N ARG A 136 -20.04 -5.79 -4.33
CA ARG A 136 -19.82 -4.36 -4.62
C ARG A 136 -20.32 -3.91 -5.99
N ILE A 137 -20.46 -4.83 -6.96
CA ILE A 137 -20.70 -4.48 -8.36
C ILE A 137 -22.10 -4.90 -8.81
N ARG A 138 -22.54 -6.13 -8.48
CA ARG A 138 -23.75 -6.72 -9.05
C ARG A 138 -24.99 -5.84 -8.85
N SER A 139 -25.18 -5.28 -7.66
CA SER A 139 -26.34 -4.42 -7.34
C SER A 139 -26.28 -3.02 -7.95
N VAL A 140 -25.15 -2.63 -8.52
CA VAL A 140 -24.91 -1.28 -9.06
C VAL A 140 -24.50 -1.31 -10.53
N ARG A 141 -24.57 -2.49 -11.17
CA ARG A 141 -24.05 -2.76 -12.50
C ARG A 141 -24.57 -1.77 -13.56
N GLU A 142 -25.84 -1.39 -13.45
CA GLU A 142 -26.51 -0.45 -14.37
C GLU A 142 -25.95 0.98 -14.31
N ARG A 143 -25.27 1.34 -13.22
CA ARG A 143 -24.63 2.66 -13.05
C ARG A 143 -23.17 2.67 -13.52
N LEU A 144 -22.60 1.50 -13.80
CA LEU A 144 -21.20 1.38 -14.19
C LEU A 144 -21.08 1.28 -15.71
N PRO A 145 -20.05 1.86 -16.34
CA PRO A 145 -19.89 1.89 -17.79
C PRO A 145 -19.46 0.53 -18.40
N ILE A 146 -19.40 -0.54 -17.60
CA ILE A 146 -18.84 -1.83 -17.99
C ILE A 146 -19.92 -2.69 -18.65
N GLU A 147 -19.62 -3.14 -19.86
CA GLU A 147 -20.47 -4.02 -20.66
C GLU A 147 -20.10 -5.49 -20.43
N GLN A 148 -18.79 -5.78 -20.36
CA GLN A 148 -18.26 -7.12 -20.21
C GLN A 148 -17.52 -7.27 -18.88
N TYR A 149 -18.01 -8.15 -18.02
CA TYR A 149 -17.38 -8.55 -16.77
C TYR A 149 -16.72 -9.92 -16.92
N VAL A 150 -15.43 -10.03 -16.61
CA VAL A 150 -14.72 -11.31 -16.54
C VAL A 150 -14.45 -11.66 -15.08
N ILE A 151 -15.12 -12.70 -14.60
CA ILE A 151 -15.06 -13.14 -13.21
C ILE A 151 -13.88 -14.09 -13.00
N ALA A 152 -12.98 -13.71 -12.09
CA ALA A 152 -11.89 -14.55 -11.61
C ALA A 152 -12.15 -15.04 -10.18
N SER A 153 -11.56 -16.17 -9.80
CA SER A 153 -11.75 -16.80 -8.49
C SER A 153 -10.40 -17.27 -7.94
N ILE A 154 -10.16 -17.04 -6.64
CA ILE A 154 -8.89 -17.38 -5.97
C ILE A 154 -8.49 -18.85 -6.18
N PRO A 155 -9.37 -19.86 -6.02
CA PRO A 155 -8.97 -21.26 -6.10
C PRO A 155 -8.67 -21.76 -7.52
N GLU A 156 -8.99 -21.00 -8.56
CA GLU A 156 -8.97 -21.44 -9.96
C GLU A 156 -7.58 -21.91 -10.43
N TYR A 157 -6.52 -21.25 -9.97
CA TYR A 157 -5.14 -21.57 -10.33
C TYR A 157 -4.44 -22.46 -9.29
N MET A 158 -5.14 -22.96 -8.27
CA MET A 158 -4.60 -23.98 -7.36
C MET A 158 -4.72 -25.38 -7.98
N ARG A 159 -3.83 -26.30 -7.60
CA ARG A 159 -3.95 -27.72 -8.00
C ARG A 159 -4.87 -28.49 -7.04
N PHE A 160 -5.52 -29.54 -7.54
CA PHE A 160 -6.24 -30.50 -6.69
C PHE A 160 -5.29 -31.09 -5.62
N PRO A 161 -5.75 -31.30 -4.37
CA PRO A 161 -7.10 -31.03 -3.85
C PRO A 161 -7.31 -29.61 -3.29
N MET A 162 -6.27 -28.76 -3.29
CA MET A 162 -6.33 -27.42 -2.67
C MET A 162 -7.38 -26.51 -3.29
N ASN A 163 -7.65 -26.61 -4.59
CA ASN A 163 -8.70 -25.82 -5.24
C ASN A 163 -10.10 -26.07 -4.64
N ILE A 164 -10.43 -27.31 -4.28
CA ILE A 164 -11.71 -27.68 -3.66
C ILE A 164 -11.73 -27.21 -2.19
N LEU A 165 -10.67 -27.52 -1.44
CA LEU A 165 -10.56 -27.14 -0.03
C LEU A 165 -10.61 -25.62 0.16
N ALA A 166 -9.88 -24.88 -0.68
CA ALA A 166 -9.87 -23.42 -0.64
C ALA A 166 -11.24 -22.85 -0.99
N ARG A 167 -11.95 -23.40 -2.00
CA ARG A 167 -13.32 -22.98 -2.32
C ARG A 167 -14.26 -23.13 -1.12
N LEU A 168 -14.24 -24.29 -0.46
CA LEU A 168 -15.08 -24.56 0.71
C LEU A 168 -14.73 -23.68 1.92
N LYS A 169 -13.42 -23.48 2.17
CA LYS A 169 -12.95 -22.67 3.29
C LYS A 169 -13.25 -21.19 3.07
N LEU A 170 -12.96 -20.66 1.88
CA LEU A 170 -13.11 -19.25 1.56
C LEU A 170 -14.57 -18.83 1.33
N SER A 171 -15.46 -19.74 0.97
CA SER A 171 -16.90 -19.46 0.93
C SER A 171 -17.54 -19.35 2.32
N ARG A 172 -16.86 -19.85 3.37
CA ARG A 172 -17.33 -19.83 4.77
C ARG A 172 -16.70 -18.71 5.60
N THR A 173 -15.82 -17.88 5.03
CA THR A 173 -15.30 -16.71 5.75
C THR A 173 -16.36 -15.62 5.85
N ASP A 174 -16.21 -14.71 6.82
CA ASP A 174 -17.04 -13.52 6.95
C ASP A 174 -16.19 -12.24 6.76
N PRO A 175 -16.40 -11.46 5.67
CA PRO A 175 -17.25 -11.77 4.53
C PRO A 175 -16.69 -12.93 3.65
N PRO A 176 -17.52 -13.57 2.81
CA PRO A 176 -17.08 -14.67 1.94
C PRO A 176 -16.08 -14.16 0.90
N ARG A 177 -14.95 -14.85 0.76
CA ARG A 177 -13.89 -14.51 -0.21
C ARG A 177 -14.00 -15.25 -1.54
N VAL A 178 -14.92 -16.21 -1.63
CA VAL A 178 -15.29 -16.93 -2.86
C VAL A 178 -16.80 -17.03 -2.92
N VAL A 179 -17.39 -16.58 -4.02
CA VAL A 179 -18.84 -16.59 -4.24
C VAL A 179 -19.14 -17.24 -5.59
N ARG A 180 -20.23 -17.99 -5.66
CA ARG A 180 -20.72 -18.52 -6.94
C ARG A 180 -21.48 -17.41 -7.66
N VAL A 181 -20.92 -16.91 -8.75
CA VAL A 181 -21.59 -15.97 -9.65
C VAL A 181 -22.36 -16.77 -10.71
N ALA A 182 -23.64 -16.41 -10.91
CA ALA A 182 -24.47 -17.05 -11.93
C ALA A 182 -24.05 -16.55 -13.33
N PRO A 183 -24.15 -17.39 -14.38
CA PRO A 183 -24.04 -16.92 -15.75
C PRO A 183 -25.16 -15.93 -16.06
N GLU A 184 -24.81 -14.74 -16.52
CA GLU A 184 -25.72 -13.66 -16.88
C GLU A 184 -25.17 -12.97 -18.15
N PRO A 185 -26.00 -12.27 -18.95
CA PRO A 185 -25.52 -11.53 -20.13
C PRO A 185 -24.38 -10.58 -19.76
N GLY A 186 -23.32 -10.57 -20.57
CA GLY A 186 -22.11 -9.77 -20.33
C GLY A 186 -21.24 -10.24 -19.15
N VAL A 187 -21.52 -11.40 -18.55
CA VAL A 187 -20.70 -11.99 -17.49
C VAL A 187 -20.00 -13.26 -17.99
N HIS A 188 -18.67 -13.24 -17.96
CA HIS A 188 -17.78 -14.29 -18.43
C HIS A 188 -16.94 -14.83 -17.29
N PHE A 189 -16.32 -16.00 -17.47
CA PHE A 189 -15.50 -16.63 -16.44
C PHE A 189 -14.07 -16.82 -16.95
N PHE A 190 -13.10 -16.29 -16.20
CA PHE A 190 -11.70 -16.18 -16.59
C PHE A 190 -11.12 -17.52 -17.09
N GLY A 191 -11.19 -18.57 -16.28
CA GLY A 191 -10.66 -19.87 -16.66
C GLY A 191 -11.39 -20.53 -17.84
N LYS A 192 -12.67 -20.24 -18.06
CA LYS A 192 -13.41 -20.73 -19.24
C LYS A 192 -12.89 -20.04 -20.50
N LEU A 193 -12.69 -18.72 -20.45
CA LEU A 193 -12.12 -17.95 -21.57
C LEU A 193 -10.73 -18.46 -21.93
N VAL A 194 -9.83 -18.60 -20.95
CA VAL A 194 -8.46 -19.08 -21.21
C VAL A 194 -8.46 -20.50 -21.80
N ARG A 195 -9.23 -21.44 -21.23
CA ARG A 195 -9.25 -22.83 -21.72
C ARG A 195 -9.84 -22.98 -23.13
N ASN A 196 -10.85 -22.19 -23.45
CA ASN A 196 -11.62 -22.34 -24.70
C ASN A 196 -11.11 -21.44 -25.84
N THR A 197 -10.02 -20.72 -25.63
CA THR A 197 -9.46 -19.79 -26.61
C THR A 197 -8.06 -20.24 -27.02
N ALA A 198 -7.77 -20.18 -28.32
CA ALA A 198 -6.44 -20.46 -28.86
C ALA A 198 -5.49 -19.29 -28.59
N PRO A 199 -4.17 -19.52 -28.44
CA PRO A 199 -3.17 -18.46 -28.22
C PRO A 199 -2.83 -17.74 -29.54
N GLN A 200 -3.80 -17.03 -30.12
CA GLN A 200 -3.66 -16.35 -31.42
C GLN A 200 -4.12 -14.89 -31.33
N PRO A 201 -3.50 -14.05 -30.48
CA PRO A 201 -3.90 -12.65 -30.40
C PRO A 201 -3.56 -11.94 -31.72
N LEU A 202 -4.35 -10.91 -32.07
CA LEU A 202 -4.03 -10.04 -33.21
C LEU A 202 -2.58 -9.55 -33.15
N LYS A 203 -1.99 -9.40 -34.33
CA LYS A 203 -0.59 -8.98 -34.50
C LYS A 203 -0.35 -7.48 -34.24
N THR A 204 -1.38 -6.72 -33.84
CA THR A 204 -1.25 -5.29 -33.56
C THR A 204 -0.34 -5.10 -32.35
N ARG A 205 0.90 -4.64 -32.57
CA ARG A 205 1.87 -4.44 -31.49
C ARG A 205 1.76 -3.02 -30.94
N PRO A 206 1.80 -2.82 -29.61
CA PRO A 206 1.96 -1.49 -29.06
C PRO A 206 3.32 -0.90 -29.46
N ALA A 207 3.35 0.41 -29.63
CA ALA A 207 4.56 1.21 -29.74
C ALA A 207 5.04 1.67 -28.35
N PRO A 208 6.34 1.99 -28.17
CA PRO A 208 6.85 2.50 -26.90
C PRO A 208 6.13 3.75 -26.38
N ASP A 209 5.69 4.65 -27.26
CA ASP A 209 5.02 5.90 -26.87
C ASP A 209 3.49 5.77 -26.74
N ASP A 210 2.94 4.56 -26.94
CA ASP A 210 1.54 4.27 -26.65
C ASP A 210 1.31 4.30 -25.12
N LEU A 211 0.11 4.75 -24.74
CA LEU A 211 -0.33 4.73 -23.35
C LEU A 211 -0.53 3.27 -22.91
N ALA A 212 0.11 2.88 -21.81
CA ALA A 212 0.05 1.52 -21.28
C ALA A 212 -0.88 1.44 -20.06
N VAL A 213 -0.72 2.36 -19.11
CA VAL A 213 -1.42 2.30 -17.82
C VAL A 213 -1.97 3.67 -17.45
N LEU A 214 -3.23 3.69 -17.03
CA LEU A 214 -3.82 4.81 -16.27
C LEU A 214 -3.73 4.47 -14.79
N GLN A 215 -2.67 4.95 -14.14
CA GLN A 215 -2.45 4.68 -12.73
C GLN A 215 -3.16 5.74 -11.89
N TYR A 216 -4.34 5.39 -11.36
CA TYR A 216 -5.09 6.29 -10.50
C TYR A 216 -4.41 6.48 -9.15
N THR A 217 -4.32 7.73 -8.72
CA THR A 217 -3.77 8.14 -7.43
C THR A 217 -4.70 9.10 -6.70
N GLY A 218 -4.93 8.86 -5.41
CA GLY A 218 -5.64 9.79 -4.56
C GLY A 218 -4.73 10.96 -4.18
N GLY A 219 -4.97 12.15 -4.75
CA GLY A 219 -4.41 13.39 -4.24
C GLY A 219 -5.14 13.85 -2.98
N THR A 220 -4.53 14.77 -2.22
CA THR A 220 -5.14 15.42 -1.04
C THR A 220 -6.46 16.17 -1.34
N THR A 221 -6.78 16.37 -2.62
CA THR A 221 -8.01 17.03 -3.12
C THR A 221 -9.24 16.12 -3.17
N GLY A 222 -9.11 14.83 -2.82
CA GLY A 222 -10.24 13.91 -2.63
C GLY A 222 -10.74 13.17 -3.88
N VAL A 223 -10.39 13.64 -5.09
CA VAL A 223 -10.70 12.96 -6.35
C VAL A 223 -9.44 12.27 -6.88
N SER A 224 -9.57 11.01 -7.28
CA SER A 224 -8.45 10.20 -7.78
C SER A 224 -8.11 10.60 -9.22
N LYS A 225 -6.84 10.83 -9.53
CA LYS A 225 -6.37 11.28 -10.85
C LYS A 225 -5.63 10.15 -11.55
N GLY A 226 -5.90 9.91 -12.84
CA GLY A 226 -5.19 8.90 -13.64
C GLY A 226 -3.87 9.43 -14.20
N ALA A 227 -2.73 9.02 -13.63
CA ALA A 227 -1.43 9.29 -14.23
C ALA A 227 -1.24 8.46 -15.51
N MET A 228 -0.94 9.13 -16.62
CA MET A 228 -0.77 8.51 -17.94
C MET A 228 0.65 7.95 -18.12
N LEU A 229 0.81 6.64 -17.97
CA LEU A 229 2.11 5.96 -18.11
C LEU A 229 2.22 5.25 -19.46
N THR A 230 3.17 5.66 -20.28
CA THR A 230 3.47 4.99 -21.55
C THR A 230 4.29 3.72 -21.35
N HIS A 231 4.35 2.89 -22.39
CA HIS A 231 5.26 1.74 -22.40
C HIS A 231 6.72 2.16 -22.21
N ARG A 232 7.15 3.28 -22.80
CA ARG A 232 8.49 3.86 -22.65
C ARG A 232 8.77 4.25 -21.21
N ASN A 233 7.81 4.88 -20.52
CA ASN A 233 8.00 5.29 -19.12
C ASN A 233 8.24 4.08 -18.21
N LEU A 234 7.38 3.05 -18.34
CA LEU A 234 7.50 1.82 -17.58
C LEU A 234 8.81 1.08 -17.95
N GLY A 235 9.07 0.87 -19.24
CA GLY A 235 10.25 0.17 -19.74
C GLY A 235 11.56 0.85 -19.37
N ALA A 236 11.61 2.18 -19.34
CA ALA A 236 12.75 2.94 -18.83
C ALA A 236 12.97 2.66 -17.33
N ASN A 237 11.92 2.71 -16.52
CA ASN A 237 12.04 2.49 -15.07
C ASN A 237 12.46 1.05 -14.72
N LEU A 238 12.06 0.06 -15.51
CA LEU A 238 12.55 -1.33 -15.39
C LEU A 238 14.05 -1.42 -15.64
N GLN A 239 14.55 -0.78 -16.71
CA GLN A 239 15.97 -0.79 -17.05
C GLN A 239 16.81 0.00 -16.03
N GLN A 240 16.33 1.15 -15.57
CA GLN A 240 16.96 1.93 -14.50
C GLN A 240 17.06 1.12 -13.20
N THR A 241 15.97 0.43 -12.82
CA THR A 241 15.95 -0.43 -11.63
C THR A 241 16.88 -1.65 -11.81
N GLY A 242 16.86 -2.29 -12.98
CA GLY A 242 17.75 -3.42 -13.29
C GLY A 242 19.22 -3.06 -13.21
N ALA A 243 19.61 -1.86 -13.66
CA ALA A 243 20.97 -1.37 -13.50
C ALA A 243 21.34 -1.15 -12.03
N TRP A 244 20.41 -0.71 -11.19
CA TRP A 244 20.68 -0.43 -9.76
C TRP A 244 20.90 -1.70 -8.93
N PHE A 245 20.17 -2.78 -9.20
CA PHE A 245 20.26 -4.03 -8.45
C PHE A 245 21.35 -4.95 -9.02
N THR A 246 22.60 -4.53 -8.80
CA THR A 246 23.79 -5.26 -9.25
C THR A 246 23.91 -6.64 -8.58
N GLY A 247 24.50 -7.57 -9.33
CA GLY A 247 24.69 -8.96 -8.90
C GLY A 247 23.43 -9.82 -8.88
N THR A 248 22.30 -9.33 -9.41
CA THR A 248 21.13 -10.16 -9.70
C THR A 248 21.39 -11.07 -10.90
N LYS A 249 20.80 -12.28 -10.89
CA LYS A 249 20.97 -13.29 -11.93
C LYS A 249 19.64 -13.50 -12.67
N ARG A 250 19.59 -13.01 -13.90
CA ARG A 250 18.44 -13.19 -14.79
C ARG A 250 18.07 -14.67 -14.92
N GLY A 251 16.78 -15.00 -14.77
CA GLY A 251 16.28 -16.38 -14.77
C GLY A 251 16.38 -17.15 -13.44
N HIS A 252 17.07 -16.61 -12.43
CA HIS A 252 17.38 -17.33 -11.19
C HIS A 252 16.85 -16.67 -9.91
N GLU A 253 16.44 -15.39 -9.97
CA GLU A 253 15.92 -14.69 -8.80
C GLU A 253 14.50 -15.15 -8.42
N VAL A 254 14.16 -15.03 -7.13
CA VAL A 254 12.83 -15.32 -6.58
C VAL A 254 12.34 -14.08 -5.82
N MET A 255 11.32 -13.45 -6.37
CA MET A 255 10.69 -12.23 -5.86
C MET A 255 9.48 -12.57 -4.96
N LEU A 256 9.43 -12.01 -3.76
CA LEU A 256 8.19 -12.01 -2.97
C LEU A 256 7.23 -10.93 -3.49
N THR A 257 6.08 -11.34 -4.00
CA THR A 257 5.05 -10.44 -4.54
C THR A 257 3.92 -10.26 -3.52
N ALA A 258 4.23 -9.56 -2.43
CA ALA A 258 3.26 -9.20 -1.38
C ALA A 258 2.73 -7.76 -1.54
N LEU A 259 3.48 -6.86 -2.16
CA LEU A 259 2.99 -5.51 -2.46
C LEU A 259 1.78 -5.58 -3.41
N PRO A 260 0.71 -4.82 -3.17
CA PRO A 260 -0.48 -4.88 -4.01
C PRO A 260 -0.15 -4.48 -5.45
N LEU A 261 -0.46 -5.37 -6.40
CA LEU A 261 -0.13 -5.15 -7.82
C LEU A 261 -0.90 -3.99 -8.47
N PHE A 262 -2.01 -3.54 -7.87
CA PHE A 262 -2.76 -2.38 -8.36
C PHE A 262 -2.11 -1.03 -8.03
N HIS A 263 -1.13 -1.03 -7.13
CA HIS A 263 -0.36 0.15 -6.74
C HIS A 263 0.93 0.21 -7.57
N SER A 264 1.36 1.41 -8.00
CA SER A 264 2.53 1.59 -8.88
C SER A 264 3.79 0.88 -8.37
N PHE A 265 4.07 0.95 -7.07
CA PHE A 265 5.20 0.22 -6.46
C PHE A 265 5.09 -1.31 -6.63
N GLY A 266 3.92 -1.91 -6.40
CA GLY A 266 3.73 -3.34 -6.60
C GLY A 266 3.75 -3.73 -8.08
N MET A 267 3.11 -2.92 -8.94
CA MET A 267 3.12 -3.10 -10.39
C MET A 267 4.54 -3.13 -10.95
N THR A 268 5.37 -2.12 -10.64
CA THR A 268 6.73 -2.05 -11.18
C THR A 268 7.66 -3.02 -10.45
N ALA A 269 7.80 -2.94 -9.13
CA ALA A 269 8.85 -3.68 -8.42
C ALA A 269 8.53 -5.17 -8.22
N ALA A 270 7.26 -5.54 -8.08
CA ALA A 270 6.87 -6.90 -7.71
C ALA A 270 6.25 -7.72 -8.85
N MET A 271 6.02 -7.11 -10.02
CA MET A 271 5.51 -7.78 -11.23
C MET A 271 6.33 -7.48 -12.49
N ASN A 272 6.48 -6.22 -12.90
CA ASN A 272 7.17 -5.90 -14.15
C ASN A 272 8.70 -6.11 -14.06
N PHE A 273 9.30 -5.74 -12.94
CA PHE A 273 10.72 -5.94 -12.68
C PHE A 273 11.12 -7.43 -12.69
N PRO A 274 10.45 -8.33 -11.94
CA PRO A 274 10.79 -9.75 -12.03
C PRO A 274 10.58 -10.32 -13.43
N VAL A 275 9.57 -9.89 -14.19
CA VAL A 275 9.41 -10.30 -15.60
C VAL A 275 10.59 -9.88 -16.47
N SER A 276 11.06 -8.62 -16.34
CA SER A 276 12.22 -8.14 -17.11
C SER A 276 13.50 -8.96 -16.84
N MET A 277 13.62 -9.52 -15.64
CA MET A 277 14.72 -10.37 -15.18
C MET A 277 14.41 -11.86 -15.22
N ALA A 278 13.31 -12.29 -15.86
CA ALA A 278 12.87 -13.69 -15.90
C ALA A 278 12.85 -14.38 -14.51
N ALA A 279 12.58 -13.63 -13.45
CA ALA A 279 12.57 -14.10 -12.07
C ALA A 279 11.22 -14.74 -11.71
N ALA A 280 11.20 -15.61 -10.70
CA ALA A 280 9.97 -16.19 -10.18
C ALA A 280 9.24 -15.21 -9.26
N MET A 281 7.93 -15.05 -9.42
CA MET A 281 7.06 -14.26 -8.55
C MET A 281 6.29 -15.15 -7.58
N VAL A 282 6.52 -14.99 -6.28
CA VAL A 282 5.78 -15.66 -5.21
C VAL A 282 4.59 -14.80 -4.82
N LEU A 283 3.42 -15.13 -5.35
CA LEU A 283 2.21 -14.32 -5.21
C LEU A 283 1.57 -14.50 -3.83
N ILE A 284 1.42 -13.40 -3.08
CA ILE A 284 0.72 -13.35 -1.80
C ILE A 284 -0.57 -12.53 -1.95
N PRO A 285 -1.76 -13.16 -2.02
CA PRO A 285 -3.01 -12.45 -2.27
C PRO A 285 -3.41 -11.43 -1.20
N ASP A 286 -3.07 -11.71 0.06
CA ASP A 286 -3.37 -10.85 1.21
C ASP A 286 -2.06 -10.48 1.92
N PRO A 287 -1.56 -9.23 1.79
CA PRO A 287 -0.30 -8.81 2.41
C PRO A 287 -0.33 -8.85 3.93
N ARG A 288 -1.51 -8.99 4.55
CA ARG A 288 -1.67 -9.11 6.00
C ARG A 288 -1.46 -10.54 6.50
N ASP A 289 -1.37 -11.53 5.61
CA ASP A 289 -1.06 -12.91 5.98
C ASP A 289 0.45 -13.09 6.21
N ILE A 290 0.94 -12.58 7.35
CA ILE A 290 2.36 -12.63 7.72
C ILE A 290 2.85 -14.08 7.80
N LYS A 291 1.99 -15.02 8.18
CA LYS A 291 2.32 -16.45 8.20
C LYS A 291 2.59 -16.97 6.79
N ALA A 292 1.76 -16.60 5.81
CA ALA A 292 2.01 -16.96 4.41
C ALA A 292 3.28 -16.31 3.88
N ILE A 293 3.55 -15.04 4.22
CA ILE A 293 4.79 -14.34 3.83
C ILE A 293 6.02 -15.08 4.36
N VAL A 294 6.12 -15.28 5.68
CA VAL A 294 7.29 -15.91 6.31
C VAL A 294 7.47 -17.34 5.79
N ARG A 295 6.39 -18.12 5.70
CA ARG A 295 6.45 -19.47 5.13
C ARG A 295 6.98 -19.47 3.70
N SER A 296 6.52 -18.53 2.89
CA SER A 296 6.88 -18.45 1.48
C SER A 296 8.34 -18.04 1.29
N ILE A 297 8.86 -17.14 2.12
CA ILE A 297 10.29 -16.77 2.12
C ILE A 297 11.15 -18.01 2.34
N VAL A 298 10.86 -18.79 3.39
CA VAL A 298 11.60 -20.01 3.74
C VAL A 298 11.44 -21.08 2.66
N GLN A 299 10.20 -21.39 2.27
CA GLN A 299 9.88 -22.49 1.36
C GLN A 299 10.42 -22.27 -0.05
N HIS A 300 10.38 -21.03 -0.54
CA HIS A 300 10.75 -20.70 -1.91
C HIS A 300 12.14 -20.06 -2.02
N ARG A 301 12.85 -19.90 -0.90
CA ARG A 301 14.16 -19.26 -0.81
C ARG A 301 14.17 -17.91 -1.54
N VAL A 302 13.23 -17.04 -1.15
CA VAL A 302 13.07 -15.70 -1.73
C VAL A 302 14.42 -14.95 -1.68
N THR A 303 14.84 -14.40 -2.81
CA THR A 303 16.10 -13.64 -2.94
C THR A 303 15.88 -12.13 -2.93
N LEU A 304 14.73 -11.68 -3.45
CA LEU A 304 14.35 -10.29 -3.57
C LEU A 304 13.05 -9.99 -2.80
N LEU A 305 13.09 -8.97 -1.94
CA LEU A 305 11.97 -8.62 -1.04
C LEU A 305 11.61 -7.13 -1.10
N PRO A 306 10.72 -6.71 -1.99
CA PRO A 306 10.13 -5.38 -1.98
C PRO A 306 8.99 -5.36 -0.96
N ALA A 307 9.07 -4.42 -0.01
CA ALA A 307 8.12 -4.34 1.09
C ALA A 307 8.01 -2.91 1.61
N VAL A 308 6.89 -2.60 2.26
CA VAL A 308 6.74 -1.37 3.04
C VAL A 308 7.29 -1.58 4.46
N PRO A 309 7.69 -0.52 5.19
CA PRO A 309 8.20 -0.63 6.57
C PRO A 309 7.34 -1.50 7.50
N ALA A 310 6.00 -1.42 7.38
CA ALA A 310 5.08 -2.21 8.18
C ALA A 310 5.22 -3.74 7.96
N ILE A 311 5.56 -4.19 6.74
CA ILE A 311 5.79 -5.61 6.44
C ILE A 311 7.12 -6.06 7.04
N PHE A 312 8.20 -5.28 6.92
CA PHE A 312 9.48 -5.58 7.57
C PHE A 312 9.30 -5.74 9.08
N ASN A 313 8.64 -4.78 9.73
CA ASN A 313 8.35 -4.84 11.15
C ASN A 313 7.45 -6.04 11.51
N SER A 314 6.47 -6.39 10.67
CA SER A 314 5.62 -7.56 10.91
C SER A 314 6.39 -8.88 10.80
N ILE A 315 7.36 -8.99 9.89
CA ILE A 315 8.25 -10.16 9.78
C ILE A 315 9.13 -10.26 11.04
N LEU A 316 9.74 -9.16 11.47
CA LEU A 316 10.59 -9.13 12.67
C LEU A 316 9.87 -9.54 13.96
N ASN A 317 8.56 -9.29 14.04
CA ASN A 317 7.75 -9.65 15.20
C ASN A 317 6.99 -10.97 15.02
N TYR A 318 7.28 -11.74 13.96
CA TYR A 318 6.67 -13.04 13.76
C TYR A 318 7.18 -14.05 14.82
N PRO A 319 6.31 -14.88 15.43
CA PRO A 319 6.73 -15.78 16.50
C PRO A 319 7.85 -16.74 16.08
N ASN A 320 8.92 -16.81 16.89
CA ASN A 320 10.10 -17.65 16.68
C ASN A 320 10.82 -17.38 15.35
N ILE A 321 10.80 -16.15 14.85
CA ILE A 321 11.43 -15.78 13.58
C ILE A 321 12.93 -16.08 13.57
N GLU A 322 13.60 -15.97 14.72
CA GLU A 322 15.03 -16.23 14.91
C GLU A 322 15.40 -17.70 14.67
N ARG A 323 14.42 -18.61 14.72
CA ARG A 323 14.62 -20.05 14.44
C ARG A 323 14.46 -20.40 12.95
N LEU A 324 14.07 -19.44 12.11
CA LEU A 324 13.81 -19.66 10.68
C LEU A 324 14.99 -19.18 9.83
N ASP A 325 15.34 -19.95 8.79
CA ASP A 325 16.35 -19.53 7.81
C ASP A 325 15.75 -18.54 6.80
N LEU A 326 16.08 -17.25 6.99
CA LEU A 326 15.76 -16.18 6.07
C LEU A 326 16.99 -15.67 5.29
N LYS A 327 18.13 -16.38 5.37
CA LYS A 327 19.40 -15.96 4.73
C LYS A 327 19.38 -16.02 3.20
N SER A 328 18.33 -16.61 2.62
CA SER A 328 18.10 -16.57 1.16
C SER A 328 17.79 -15.16 0.66
N VAL A 329 17.22 -14.29 1.51
CA VAL A 329 16.91 -12.90 1.15
C VAL A 329 18.22 -12.13 1.04
N GLN A 330 18.53 -11.60 -0.14
CA GLN A 330 19.78 -10.89 -0.39
C GLN A 330 19.57 -9.39 -0.52
N ARG A 331 18.50 -8.98 -1.21
CA ARG A 331 18.25 -7.57 -1.56
C ARG A 331 16.80 -7.21 -1.27
N CYS A 332 16.62 -6.11 -0.57
CA CYS A 332 15.33 -5.64 -0.11
C CYS A 332 15.12 -4.19 -0.56
N PHE A 333 13.87 -3.86 -0.88
CA PHE A 333 13.48 -2.55 -1.40
C PHE A 333 12.42 -2.00 -0.45
N SER A 334 12.69 -0.88 0.21
CA SER A 334 11.74 -0.18 1.07
C SER A 334 11.28 1.10 0.40
N GLY A 335 9.98 1.37 0.48
CA GLY A 335 9.36 2.57 -0.06
C GLY A 335 8.00 2.83 0.57
N SER A 336 7.28 3.83 0.03
CA SER A 336 5.97 4.31 0.50
C SER A 336 5.95 5.01 1.88
N ALA A 337 6.94 4.79 2.73
CA ALA A 337 7.12 5.50 3.99
C ALA A 337 8.59 5.41 4.43
N PRO A 338 9.07 6.33 5.28
CA PRO A 338 10.39 6.23 5.91
C PRO A 338 10.54 4.92 6.70
N LEU A 339 11.70 4.28 6.60
CA LEU A 339 12.04 3.08 7.35
C LEU A 339 12.82 3.45 8.61
N ALA A 340 12.30 3.04 9.77
CA ALA A 340 12.98 3.25 11.04
C ALA A 340 14.32 2.50 11.09
N GLU A 341 15.35 3.15 11.62
CA GLU A 341 16.72 2.62 11.65
C GLU A 341 16.83 1.30 12.42
N ASP A 342 16.06 1.15 13.51
CA ASP A 342 16.02 -0.05 14.32
C ASP A 342 15.47 -1.25 13.54
N VAL A 343 14.42 -1.03 12.73
CA VAL A 343 13.84 -2.04 11.83
C VAL A 343 14.87 -2.46 10.78
N LEU A 344 15.58 -1.50 10.17
CA LEU A 344 16.63 -1.78 9.20
C LEU A 344 17.73 -2.64 9.84
N ARG A 345 18.33 -2.19 10.94
CA ARG A 345 19.44 -2.90 11.62
C ARG A 345 19.06 -4.32 12.03
N ARG A 346 17.88 -4.49 12.64
CA ARG A 346 17.39 -5.80 13.10
C ARG A 346 17.13 -6.75 11.94
N PHE A 347 16.55 -6.26 10.84
CA PHE A 347 16.26 -7.09 9.68
C PHE A 347 17.53 -7.52 8.95
N GLU A 348 18.50 -6.62 8.78
CA GLU A 348 19.81 -6.97 8.20
C GLU A 348 20.57 -7.97 9.09
N ALA A 349 20.54 -7.83 10.42
CA ALA A 349 21.16 -8.81 11.32
C ALA A 349 20.51 -10.20 11.20
N LEU A 350 19.17 -10.25 11.15
CA LEU A 350 18.40 -11.49 11.01
C LEU A 350 18.68 -12.18 9.67
N THR A 351 18.63 -11.44 8.56
CA THR A 351 18.66 -12.01 7.20
C THR A 351 20.02 -12.00 6.54
N GLY A 352 20.95 -11.13 6.97
CA GLY A 352 22.17 -10.82 6.21
C GLY A 352 21.90 -10.04 4.90
N SER A 353 20.64 -9.65 4.64
CA SER A 353 20.27 -8.89 3.44
C SER A 353 20.68 -7.43 3.55
N ARG A 354 20.60 -6.73 2.42
CA ARG A 354 20.66 -5.26 2.37
C ARG A 354 19.29 -4.67 2.07
N ILE A 355 18.84 -3.72 2.88
CA ILE A 355 17.64 -2.93 2.58
C ILE A 355 18.07 -1.59 1.96
N VAL A 356 17.55 -1.30 0.78
CA VAL A 356 17.64 0.03 0.17
C VAL A 356 16.31 0.75 0.32
N GLU A 357 16.36 1.93 0.94
CA GLU A 357 15.25 2.87 0.94
C GLU A 357 15.27 3.67 -0.36
N GLY A 358 14.12 3.79 -1.00
CA GLY A 358 13.94 4.57 -2.21
C GLY A 358 12.65 5.36 -2.21
N PHE A 359 12.59 6.31 -3.13
CA PHE A 359 11.44 7.20 -3.32
C PHE A 359 10.93 7.13 -4.75
N GLY A 360 9.62 7.25 -4.84
CA GLY A 360 8.89 7.20 -6.07
C GLY A 360 7.45 7.59 -5.88
N LEU A 361 6.82 7.91 -6.99
CA LEU A 361 5.43 8.33 -7.10
C LEU A 361 4.85 7.79 -8.39
N SER A 362 3.55 7.60 -8.46
CA SER A 362 2.94 6.95 -9.64
C SER A 362 3.21 7.71 -10.93
N GLU A 363 3.34 9.03 -10.85
CA GLU A 363 3.69 9.97 -11.91
C GLU A 363 5.11 9.74 -12.49
N ALA A 364 5.91 8.87 -11.89
CA ALA A 364 7.28 8.55 -12.32
C ALA A 364 7.55 7.05 -12.51
N SER A 365 6.51 6.23 -12.68
CA SER A 365 6.61 4.82 -13.06
C SER A 365 7.26 3.76 -12.14
N PRO A 366 7.38 3.87 -10.81
CA PRO A 366 7.41 5.04 -9.91
C PRO A 366 8.81 5.47 -9.47
N VAL A 367 9.87 4.67 -9.66
CA VAL A 367 11.15 4.84 -8.94
C VAL A 367 11.92 6.04 -9.49
N THR A 368 12.41 6.92 -8.61
CA THR A 368 13.21 8.09 -9.02
C THR A 368 14.52 8.21 -8.25
N HIS A 369 14.48 7.93 -6.94
CA HIS A 369 15.64 8.01 -6.06
C HIS A 369 15.79 6.72 -5.28
N MET A 370 17.03 6.35 -4.98
CA MET A 370 17.33 5.18 -4.18
C MET A 370 18.68 5.30 -3.49
N ASN A 371 18.80 4.72 -2.31
CA ASN A 371 20.11 4.54 -1.69
C ASN A 371 20.92 3.49 -2.48
N PRO A 372 22.24 3.67 -2.62
CA PRO A 372 23.14 2.63 -3.14
C PRO A 372 22.99 1.33 -2.34
N LEU A 373 23.08 0.18 -3.01
CA LEU A 373 22.93 -1.14 -2.39
C LEU A 373 24.18 -1.54 -1.60
N TYR A 374 25.36 -1.24 -2.14
CA TYR A 374 26.66 -1.61 -1.56
C TYR A 374 27.50 -0.42 -1.09
N GLY A 375 27.25 0.77 -1.64
CA GLY A 375 27.92 2.02 -1.32
C GLY A 375 27.38 2.69 -0.06
N THR A 376 27.63 4.00 0.05
CA THR A 376 27.21 4.80 1.21
C THR A 376 25.69 4.93 1.25
N ARG A 377 25.07 4.49 2.34
CA ARG A 377 23.63 4.66 2.59
C ARG A 377 23.44 5.71 3.69
N LYS A 378 22.53 6.66 3.49
CA LYS A 378 22.19 7.66 4.50
C LYS A 378 20.81 7.35 5.06
N THR A 379 20.73 6.93 6.31
CA THR A 379 19.47 6.66 6.99
C THR A 379 18.58 7.90 6.99
N GLY A 380 17.29 7.74 6.70
CA GLY A 380 16.33 8.85 6.59
C GLY A 380 16.51 9.69 5.32
N SER A 381 17.40 9.29 4.40
CA SER A 381 17.46 9.85 3.05
C SER A 381 16.77 8.91 2.07
N ILE A 382 16.07 9.49 1.10
CA ILE A 382 15.53 8.74 -0.04
C ILE A 382 16.61 8.35 -1.07
N GLY A 383 17.86 8.68 -0.80
CA GLY A 383 19.02 8.38 -1.60
C GLY A 383 19.30 9.43 -2.68
N VAL A 384 19.83 8.96 -3.81
CA VAL A 384 20.23 9.78 -4.94
C VAL A 384 19.40 9.42 -6.18
N PRO A 385 19.29 10.30 -7.19
CA PRO A 385 18.59 9.98 -8.43
C PRO A 385 19.16 8.72 -9.09
N ILE A 386 18.31 7.86 -9.66
CA ILE A 386 18.72 6.68 -10.44
C ILE A 386 19.22 7.11 -11.85
N PRO A 387 19.87 6.22 -12.64
CA PRO A 387 20.44 6.59 -13.95
C PRO A 387 19.43 7.27 -14.88
N ASN A 388 19.90 8.18 -15.74
CA ASN A 388 19.08 9.00 -16.63
C ASN A 388 18.02 9.88 -15.92
N THR A 389 18.10 10.05 -14.59
CA THR A 389 17.20 10.92 -13.82
C THR A 389 17.96 12.13 -13.32
N GLU A 390 17.39 13.29 -13.56
CA GLU A 390 17.81 14.55 -12.98
C GLU A 390 16.82 14.97 -11.90
N SER A 391 17.34 15.59 -10.85
CA SER A 391 16.53 16.19 -9.80
C SER A 391 17.12 17.53 -9.39
N LYS A 392 16.25 18.37 -8.84
CA LYS A 392 16.59 19.62 -8.18
C LYS A 392 15.50 20.00 -7.19
N THR A 393 15.79 20.95 -6.32
CA THR A 393 14.82 21.61 -5.45
C THR A 393 14.63 23.05 -5.90
N VAL A 394 13.39 23.51 -5.96
CA VAL A 394 13.05 24.88 -6.33
C VAL A 394 12.35 25.61 -5.19
N SER A 395 12.55 26.92 -5.10
CA SER A 395 11.93 27.76 -4.08
C SER A 395 10.41 27.64 -4.15
N VAL A 396 9.78 27.45 -3.00
CA VAL A 396 8.32 27.40 -2.94
C VAL A 396 7.67 28.79 -3.06
N ASP A 397 8.45 29.88 -3.01
CA ASP A 397 7.96 31.25 -3.18
C ASP A 397 7.68 31.59 -4.64
N ASP A 398 8.67 31.40 -5.50
CA ASP A 398 8.57 31.72 -6.92
C ASP A 398 8.30 30.48 -7.80
N GLY A 399 8.58 29.27 -7.30
CA GLY A 399 8.43 28.03 -8.03
C GLY A 399 9.40 27.85 -9.21
N VAL A 400 10.47 28.66 -9.27
CA VAL A 400 11.39 28.72 -10.40
C VAL A 400 12.86 28.66 -9.96
N SER A 401 13.24 29.42 -8.94
CA SER A 401 14.63 29.53 -8.50
C SER A 401 15.10 28.27 -7.80
N GLU A 402 16.26 27.72 -8.18
CA GLU A 402 16.81 26.53 -7.50
C GLU A 402 17.28 26.88 -6.08
N THR A 403 17.04 25.99 -5.12
CA THR A 403 17.51 26.21 -3.74
C THR A 403 18.96 25.75 -3.58
N PRO A 404 19.79 26.46 -2.79
CA PRO A 404 21.12 25.99 -2.42
C PRO A 404 21.08 24.65 -1.65
N PRO A 405 22.18 23.87 -1.66
CA PRO A 405 22.30 22.68 -0.80
C PRO A 405 21.98 23.00 0.67
N GLY A 406 21.28 22.09 1.34
CA GLY A 406 20.81 22.24 2.71
C GLY A 406 19.51 23.04 2.87
N GLN A 407 19.06 23.80 1.85
CA GLN A 407 17.82 24.56 1.92
C GLN A 407 16.61 23.78 1.36
N PRO A 408 15.46 23.78 2.07
CA PRO A 408 14.26 23.09 1.63
C PRO A 408 13.64 23.76 0.41
N GLY A 409 13.22 22.96 -0.57
CA GLY A 409 12.47 23.40 -1.75
C GLY A 409 11.54 22.30 -2.27
N GLU A 410 10.67 22.65 -3.22
CA GLU A 410 9.85 21.67 -3.94
C GLU A 410 10.73 20.80 -4.83
N LEU A 411 10.62 19.48 -4.68
CA LEU A 411 11.36 18.51 -5.47
C LEU A 411 10.81 18.50 -6.92
N ALA A 412 11.69 18.79 -7.86
CA ALA A 412 11.42 18.69 -9.29
C ALA A 412 12.30 17.59 -9.91
N ILE A 413 11.70 16.73 -10.74
CA ILE A 413 12.35 15.55 -11.31
C ILE A 413 12.17 15.53 -12.82
N ARG A 414 13.22 15.21 -13.57
CA ARG A 414 13.18 15.00 -15.02
C ARG A 414 13.82 13.67 -15.38
N GLY A 415 13.17 12.90 -16.24
CA GLY A 415 13.70 11.61 -16.67
C GLY A 415 12.74 10.87 -17.61
N PRO A 416 13.20 9.79 -18.25
CA PRO A 416 12.40 9.01 -19.19
C PRO A 416 11.21 8.28 -18.53
N GLN A 417 11.23 8.10 -17.21
CA GLN A 417 10.18 7.44 -16.43
C GLN A 417 8.99 8.33 -16.07
N ILE A 418 9.07 9.64 -16.32
CA ILE A 418 8.03 10.62 -15.98
C ILE A 418 6.82 10.45 -16.89
N MET A 419 5.62 10.46 -16.30
CA MET A 419 4.33 10.33 -16.98
C MET A 419 4.13 11.34 -18.11
N ARG A 420 3.20 11.06 -19.02
CA ARG A 420 2.77 12.02 -20.05
C ARG A 420 1.95 13.18 -19.46
N GLY A 421 1.24 12.95 -18.36
CA GLY A 421 0.33 13.91 -17.73
C GLY A 421 -0.81 13.20 -16.99
N TYR A 422 -1.79 13.98 -16.53
CA TYR A 422 -3.02 13.44 -15.93
C TYR A 422 -4.13 13.31 -16.96
N TRP A 423 -4.80 12.15 -16.96
CA TRP A 423 -5.92 11.84 -17.84
C TRP A 423 -7.06 12.84 -17.64
N ASN A 424 -7.57 13.41 -18.75
CA ASN A 424 -8.66 14.39 -18.77
C ASN A 424 -8.47 15.61 -17.84
N MET A 425 -7.23 15.95 -17.49
CA MET A 425 -6.91 16.99 -16.51
C MET A 425 -5.74 17.87 -17.00
N PRO A 426 -5.93 18.69 -18.06
CA PRO A 426 -4.87 19.50 -18.65
C PRO A 426 -4.31 20.55 -17.67
N ASP A 427 -5.17 21.17 -16.84
CA ASP A 427 -4.73 22.18 -15.86
C ASP A 427 -3.81 21.55 -14.81
N GLU A 428 -4.22 20.43 -14.20
CA GLU A 428 -3.39 19.66 -13.26
C GLU A 428 -2.10 19.16 -13.91
N THR A 429 -2.15 18.81 -15.19
CA THR A 429 -0.97 18.44 -15.97
C THR A 429 -0.02 19.63 -16.09
N SER A 430 -0.51 20.83 -16.42
CA SER A 430 0.31 22.04 -16.52
C SER A 430 0.92 22.47 -15.18
N TYR A 431 0.21 22.23 -14.07
CA TYR A 431 0.74 22.51 -12.74
C TYR A 431 1.84 21.54 -12.34
N ALA A 432 1.70 20.25 -12.68
CA ALA A 432 2.65 19.20 -12.31
C ALA A 432 3.83 19.09 -13.28
N LEU A 433 3.64 19.34 -14.58
CA LEU A 433 4.68 19.22 -15.61
C LEU A 433 5.00 20.59 -16.22
N ARG A 434 6.22 21.09 -16.00
CA ARG A 434 6.69 22.39 -16.53
C ARG A 434 8.05 22.21 -17.16
N ASP A 435 8.17 22.56 -18.44
CA ASP A 435 9.43 22.47 -19.21
C ASP A 435 10.14 21.09 -19.09
N GLY A 436 9.35 20.02 -19.09
CA GLY A 436 9.84 18.63 -18.97
C GLY A 436 10.20 18.19 -17.54
N TRP A 437 9.96 19.02 -16.53
CA TRP A 437 10.14 18.69 -15.12
C TRP A 437 8.80 18.36 -14.46
N LEU A 438 8.78 17.26 -13.69
CA LEU A 438 7.72 16.91 -12.77
C LEU A 438 7.94 17.57 -11.42
N TYR A 439 7.04 18.48 -11.05
CA TYR A 439 6.95 19.09 -9.73
C TYR A 439 6.12 18.16 -8.84
N THR A 440 6.75 17.51 -7.88
CA THR A 440 6.12 16.39 -7.16
C THR A 440 5.15 16.87 -6.06
N GLY A 441 5.24 18.14 -5.66
CA GLY A 441 4.59 18.66 -4.46
C GLY A 441 5.17 18.14 -3.15
N ASP A 442 6.25 17.35 -3.20
CA ASP A 442 7.06 16.97 -2.05
C ASP A 442 8.13 18.04 -1.82
N LEU A 443 8.41 18.32 -0.55
CA LEU A 443 9.48 19.22 -0.13
C LEU A 443 10.69 18.38 0.22
N ALA A 444 11.84 18.77 -0.30
CA ALA A 444 13.08 18.06 -0.09
C ALA A 444 14.23 19.01 0.24
N VAL A 445 15.24 18.47 0.92
CA VAL A 445 16.56 19.06 1.10
C VAL A 445 17.57 18.17 0.38
N ILE A 446 18.45 18.79 -0.40
CA ILE A 446 19.59 18.13 -1.06
C ILE A 446 20.85 18.50 -0.29
N ASP A 447 21.62 17.52 0.17
CA ASP A 447 22.92 17.79 0.80
C ASP A 447 24.06 17.96 -0.24
N GLU A 448 25.25 18.32 0.22
CA GLU A 448 26.42 18.56 -0.64
C GLU A 448 26.84 17.31 -1.45
N ASP A 449 26.50 16.12 -0.96
CA ASP A 449 26.74 14.85 -1.62
C ASP A 449 25.68 14.52 -2.68
N GLY A 450 24.59 15.27 -2.74
CA GLY A 450 23.46 15.04 -3.62
C GLY A 450 22.41 14.07 -3.08
N TYR A 451 22.46 13.72 -1.79
CA TYR A 451 21.43 12.90 -1.17
C TYR A 451 20.21 13.75 -0.84
N HIS A 452 19.04 13.18 -1.09
CA HIS A 452 17.77 13.86 -0.91
C HIS A 452 17.09 13.38 0.38
N ARG A 453 16.48 14.30 1.11
CA ARG A 453 15.62 13.99 2.26
C ARG A 453 14.28 14.67 2.06
N ILE A 454 13.19 13.91 2.15
CA ILE A 454 11.84 14.50 2.17
C ILE A 454 11.63 15.12 3.54
N VAL A 455 11.19 16.38 3.54
CA VAL A 455 10.95 17.18 4.76
C VAL A 455 9.50 17.65 4.87
N GLY A 456 8.64 17.29 3.92
CA GLY A 456 7.23 17.62 4.00
C GLY A 456 6.50 17.54 2.67
N ARG A 457 5.23 17.93 2.69
CA ARG A 457 4.38 18.15 1.51
C ARG A 457 4.08 19.63 1.38
N LYS A 458 4.18 20.18 0.16
CA LYS A 458 3.89 21.59 -0.13
C LYS A 458 2.49 22.02 0.34
N LYS A 459 1.50 21.13 0.19
CA LYS A 459 0.11 21.38 0.60
C LYS A 459 -0.14 21.30 2.11
N GLU A 460 0.78 20.70 2.85
CA GLU A 460 0.69 20.56 4.31
C GLU A 460 1.59 21.58 5.04
N MET A 461 2.35 22.39 4.30
CA MET A 461 3.20 23.45 4.83
C MET A 461 2.36 24.46 5.61
N ILE A 462 2.76 24.71 6.86
CA ILE A 462 2.07 25.63 7.76
C ILE A 462 2.74 27.00 7.64
N VAL A 463 1.96 28.06 7.48
CA VAL A 463 2.47 29.43 7.40
C VAL A 463 2.10 30.21 8.66
N VAL A 464 3.09 30.42 9.54
CA VAL A 464 2.93 31.14 10.81
C VAL A 464 3.62 32.49 10.73
N SER A 465 2.85 33.58 10.64
CA SER A 465 3.38 34.95 10.54
C SER A 465 4.38 35.10 9.38
N GLY A 466 4.13 34.43 8.25
CA GLY A 466 5.01 34.43 7.06
C GLY A 466 6.16 33.41 7.10
N TYR A 467 6.33 32.68 8.22
CA TYR A 467 7.35 31.63 8.35
C TYR A 467 6.77 30.29 7.93
N LYS A 468 7.54 29.56 7.13
CA LYS A 468 7.15 28.24 6.64
C LYS A 468 7.62 27.20 7.64
N VAL A 469 6.66 26.45 8.17
CA VAL A 469 6.91 25.34 9.08
C VAL A 469 6.54 24.06 8.36
N PHE A 470 7.46 23.11 8.36
CA PHE A 470 7.29 21.82 7.72
C PHE A 470 6.86 20.78 8.77
N PRO A 471 5.63 20.23 8.70
CA PRO A 471 5.12 19.32 9.72
C PRO A 471 6.03 18.11 9.98
N ASP A 472 6.61 17.52 8.94
CA ASP A 472 7.44 16.31 9.06
C ASP A 472 8.73 16.57 9.86
N GLU A 473 9.27 17.79 9.83
CA GLU A 473 10.42 18.17 10.65
C GLU A 473 10.03 18.19 12.14
N VAL A 474 8.87 18.78 12.46
CA VAL A 474 8.34 18.82 13.82
C VAL A 474 7.99 17.41 14.31
N ASP A 475 7.34 16.61 13.47
CA ASP A 475 6.98 15.23 13.77
C ASP A 475 8.24 14.36 13.96
N GLY A 476 9.26 14.52 13.12
CA GLY A 476 10.54 13.84 13.25
C GLY A 476 11.25 14.14 14.57
N VAL A 477 11.33 15.42 14.96
CA VAL A 477 11.88 15.81 16.26
C VAL A 477 11.06 15.20 17.39
N LEU A 478 9.72 15.33 17.38
CA LEU A 478 8.87 14.76 18.42
C LEU A 478 9.02 13.23 18.53
N MET A 479 9.09 12.52 17.41
CA MET A 479 9.27 11.06 17.38
C MET A 479 10.65 10.61 17.86
N SER A 480 11.66 11.48 17.85
CA SER A 480 12.97 11.20 18.44
C SER A 480 12.96 11.21 19.97
N HIS A 481 11.94 11.80 20.60
CA HIS A 481 11.79 11.79 22.06
C HIS A 481 11.50 10.36 22.56
N PRO A 482 12.21 9.84 23.60
CA PRO A 482 12.09 8.45 24.03
C PRO A 482 10.67 7.99 24.38
N ALA A 483 9.84 8.88 24.95
CA ALA A 483 8.47 8.58 25.33
C ALA A 483 7.45 8.59 24.17
N VAL A 484 7.79 9.18 23.01
CA VAL A 484 6.86 9.36 21.89
C VAL A 484 6.88 8.12 21.00
N PHE A 485 5.70 7.63 20.65
CA PHE A 485 5.49 6.56 19.70
C PHE A 485 5.20 7.09 18.30
N GLU A 486 4.35 8.11 18.20
CA GLU A 486 3.93 8.70 16.93
C GLU A 486 3.56 10.17 17.16
N ALA A 487 3.83 11.03 16.19
CA ALA A 487 3.43 12.43 16.19
C ALA A 487 2.79 12.80 14.85
N ALA A 488 1.84 13.73 14.88
CA ALA A 488 1.24 14.31 13.68
C ALA A 488 1.02 15.82 13.89
N THR A 489 1.65 16.63 13.06
CA THR A 489 1.60 18.09 13.14
C THR A 489 0.72 18.67 12.05
N ILE A 490 -0.11 19.65 12.41
CA ILE A 490 -1.00 20.37 11.49
C ILE A 490 -0.97 21.88 11.74
N GLY A 491 -1.27 22.65 10.70
CA GLY A 491 -1.66 24.04 10.82
C GLY A 491 -3.09 24.14 11.33
N VAL A 492 -3.34 25.01 12.30
CA VAL A 492 -4.70 25.41 12.67
C VAL A 492 -4.85 26.92 12.50
N PRO A 493 -5.99 27.40 11.98
CA PRO A 493 -6.20 28.83 11.79
C PRO A 493 -5.96 29.64 13.07
N ASP A 494 -5.27 30.77 12.93
CA ASP A 494 -4.97 31.70 14.01
C ASP A 494 -5.19 33.14 13.54
N GLU A 495 -6.05 33.88 14.25
CA GLU A 495 -6.49 35.22 13.83
C GLU A 495 -5.35 36.24 13.71
N LYS A 496 -4.23 36.04 14.43
CA LYS A 496 -3.09 36.97 14.42
C LYS A 496 -1.96 36.51 13.54
N ARG A 497 -1.81 35.20 13.33
CA ARG A 497 -0.64 34.61 12.68
C ARG A 497 -0.94 33.94 11.33
N GLY A 498 -2.20 33.94 10.91
CA GLY A 498 -2.68 33.14 9.78
C GLY A 498 -2.92 31.72 10.25
N GLU A 499 -1.85 31.02 10.60
CA GLU A 499 -1.89 29.70 11.23
C GLU A 499 -1.05 29.64 12.51
N ARG A 500 -1.31 28.62 13.33
CA ARG A 500 -0.40 28.16 14.40
C ARG A 500 -0.16 26.66 14.27
N VAL A 501 1.00 26.23 14.74
CA VAL A 501 1.40 24.81 14.75
C VAL A 501 0.67 24.06 15.87
N LYS A 502 0.08 22.91 15.57
CA LYS A 502 -0.48 21.99 16.56
C LYS A 502 -0.02 20.56 16.29
N SER A 503 0.56 19.93 17.30
CA SER A 503 0.99 18.52 17.22
C SER A 503 0.11 17.62 18.09
N PHE A 504 -0.27 16.48 17.54
CA PHE A 504 -0.92 15.37 18.24
C PHE A 504 0.12 14.28 18.50
N VAL A 505 0.22 13.82 19.73
CA VAL A 505 1.28 12.89 20.14
C VAL A 505 0.68 11.64 20.77
N VAL A 506 1.14 10.48 20.31
CA VAL A 506 0.88 9.17 20.91
C VAL A 506 2.13 8.77 21.67
N LEU A 507 1.99 8.43 22.94
CA LEU A 507 3.11 7.95 23.76
C LEU A 507 3.26 6.43 23.66
N LYS A 508 4.49 5.94 23.87
CA LYS A 508 4.76 4.52 23.98
C LYS A 508 4.03 3.93 25.19
N PRO A 509 3.57 2.66 25.14
CA PRO A 509 2.94 2.00 26.28
C PRO A 509 3.80 2.09 27.55
N GLY A 510 3.22 2.53 28.66
CA GLY A 510 3.92 2.66 29.94
C GLY A 510 4.82 3.89 30.09
N GLN A 511 4.96 4.71 29.04
CA GLN A 511 5.70 5.98 29.11
C GLN A 511 4.75 7.15 29.43
N ALA A 512 5.32 8.19 30.02
CA ALA A 512 4.62 9.46 30.29
C ALA A 512 5.51 10.62 29.84
N ALA A 513 4.89 11.61 29.19
CA ALA A 513 5.50 12.90 28.91
C ALA A 513 4.41 13.97 28.95
N THR A 514 4.72 15.13 29.50
CA THR A 514 3.82 16.28 29.47
C THR A 514 4.00 17.09 28.19
N ALA A 515 3.01 17.93 27.90
CA ALA A 515 3.10 18.91 26.83
C ALA A 515 4.37 19.76 26.92
N GLU A 516 4.64 20.27 28.12
CA GLU A 516 5.74 21.18 28.40
C GLU A 516 7.10 20.50 28.18
N GLN A 517 7.23 19.23 28.56
CA GLN A 517 8.44 18.43 28.31
C GLN A 517 8.69 18.24 26.82
N LEU A 518 7.66 17.91 26.04
CA LEU A 518 7.78 17.72 24.60
C LEU A 518 8.06 19.04 23.87
N LEU A 519 7.49 20.15 24.34
CA LEU A 519 7.76 21.49 23.82
C LEU A 519 9.19 21.94 24.12
N ALA A 520 9.67 21.72 25.34
CA ALA A 520 11.06 22.00 25.71
C ALA A 520 12.03 21.20 24.84
N PHE A 521 11.79 19.89 24.72
CA PHE A 521 12.57 19.02 23.85
C PHE A 521 12.56 19.51 22.39
N SER A 522 11.41 19.93 21.87
CA SER A 522 11.32 20.43 20.49
C SER A 522 12.09 21.74 20.30
N ARG A 523 12.09 22.65 21.28
CA ARG A 523 12.84 23.92 21.21
C ARG A 523 14.36 23.71 21.21
N GLU A 524 14.83 22.67 21.88
CA GLU A 524 16.25 22.29 21.95
C GLU A 524 16.73 21.59 20.68
N ASN A 525 15.83 20.91 19.96
CA ASN A 525 16.19 20.01 18.86
C ASN A 525 15.71 20.44 17.47
N LEU A 526 14.87 21.48 17.36
CA LEU A 526 14.52 22.11 16.08
C LEU A 526 15.62 23.11 15.68
N GLY A 527 16.13 22.97 14.45
CA GLY A 527 17.30 23.70 13.97
C GLY A 527 17.07 25.19 13.65
N ASP A 528 15.83 25.67 13.67
CA ASP A 528 15.50 27.07 13.37
C ASP A 528 15.22 27.88 14.67
N PRO A 529 16.08 28.88 14.99
CA PRO A 529 15.84 29.81 16.09
C PRO A 529 14.51 30.56 16.01
N ALA A 530 13.95 30.78 14.82
CA ALA A 530 12.66 31.44 14.62
C ALA A 530 11.46 30.57 15.05
N LEU A 531 11.60 29.25 15.00
CA LEU A 531 10.64 28.27 15.54
C LEU A 531 10.82 28.06 17.06
N SER A 532 12.06 28.11 17.53
CA SER A 532 12.44 27.91 18.94
C SER A 532 12.02 29.08 19.86
N THR A 533 12.01 30.32 19.37
CA THR A 533 11.94 31.53 20.22
C THR A 533 10.57 32.23 20.33
N ARG A 534 9.49 31.71 19.73
CA ARG A 534 8.21 32.43 19.70
C ARG A 534 7.23 31.99 20.79
N PRO A 535 6.63 32.93 21.56
CA PRO A 535 5.54 32.63 22.48
C PRO A 535 4.28 32.27 21.67
N GLY A 536 4.07 30.98 21.40
CA GLY A 536 2.97 30.52 20.54
C GLY A 536 2.75 29.01 20.44
N LEU A 537 3.71 28.19 20.88
CA LEU A 537 3.47 26.77 21.19
C LEU A 537 2.58 26.66 22.45
N GLN A 538 1.30 27.02 22.31
CA GLN A 538 0.30 26.82 23.35
C GLN A 538 -0.38 25.47 23.15
N GLN A 539 -0.24 24.63 24.18
CA GLN A 539 -0.99 23.41 24.51
C GLN A 539 -1.28 22.40 23.37
N PRO A 540 -0.67 21.21 23.36
CA PRO A 540 -1.28 20.04 22.76
C PRO A 540 -2.55 19.71 23.56
N GLN A 541 -3.70 20.25 23.13
CA GLN A 541 -4.98 19.75 23.59
C GLN A 541 -5.25 18.41 22.92
N GLY A 542 -4.89 17.33 23.62
CA GLY A 542 -5.24 15.96 23.30
C GLY A 542 -4.10 14.97 23.53
N VAL A 543 -3.92 14.48 24.76
CA VAL A 543 -3.30 13.16 24.97
C VAL A 543 -4.40 12.14 24.77
N VAL A 544 -4.41 11.41 23.65
CA VAL A 544 -5.27 10.23 23.54
C VAL A 544 -4.66 9.14 24.40
N ARG A 545 -5.02 9.13 25.69
CA ARG A 545 -4.76 7.97 26.55
C ARG A 545 -5.65 6.84 26.05
N ARG A 546 -5.05 5.78 25.50
CA ARG A 546 -5.74 4.51 25.41
C ARG A 546 -5.94 4.01 26.83
N ALA A 547 -7.12 4.26 27.40
CA ALA A 547 -7.50 3.64 28.67
C ALA A 547 -7.52 2.12 28.46
N PRO A 548 -6.85 1.31 29.30
CA PRO A 548 -7.11 -0.11 29.34
C PRO A 548 -8.56 -0.28 29.80
N ARG A 549 -9.44 -0.77 28.92
CA ARG A 549 -10.80 -1.19 29.32
C ARG A 549 -10.68 -2.44 30.20
N GLY A 550 -10.38 -2.23 31.48
CA GLY A 550 -10.67 -3.19 32.53
C GLY A 550 -12.09 -2.91 33.02
N VAL A 551 -13.05 -3.74 32.62
CA VAL A 551 -14.39 -3.75 33.21
C VAL A 551 -14.23 -4.19 34.66
N ARG A 552 -14.26 -3.24 35.61
CA ARG A 552 -14.47 -3.57 37.03
C ARG A 552 -15.95 -3.85 37.20
N HIS A 553 -16.31 -5.11 37.42
CA HIS A 553 -17.60 -5.44 38.01
C HIS A 553 -17.66 -4.83 39.42
N ARG A 554 -18.63 -3.94 39.63
CA ARG A 554 -19.10 -3.59 40.97
C ARG A 554 -19.90 -4.78 41.49
N GLY A 555 -19.33 -5.54 42.41
CA GLY A 555 -20.07 -6.37 43.35
C GLY A 555 -20.00 -5.68 44.71
N GLY A 556 -21.14 -5.26 45.23
CA GLY A 556 -21.28 -4.82 46.62
C GLY A 556 -21.44 -6.01 47.55
N GLY A 557 -20.97 -5.87 48.79
CA GLY A 557 -21.36 -6.76 49.89
C GLY A 557 -20.32 -6.95 50.98
N ALA A 558 -20.59 -6.33 52.14
CA ALA A 558 -20.26 -6.74 53.50
C ALA A 558 -18.86 -6.49 54.10
N ASP A 559 -18.87 -5.59 55.10
CA ASP A 559 -18.29 -5.69 56.45
C ASP A 559 -17.03 -6.55 56.71
N ALA A 560 -15.98 -5.90 57.22
CA ALA A 560 -15.52 -6.04 58.61
C ALA A 560 -14.27 -5.18 58.89
N ARG A 561 -14.21 -4.66 60.12
CA ARG A 561 -13.14 -3.83 60.70
C ARG A 561 -11.94 -4.66 61.17
N ALA A 562 -10.90 -3.92 61.54
CA ALA A 562 -9.73 -4.23 62.39
C ALA A 562 -8.47 -4.66 61.60
N ASP A 563 -7.34 -3.94 61.60
CA ASP A 563 -6.46 -3.37 62.64
C ASP A 563 -5.13 -4.16 62.63
N ARG A 564 -4.02 -3.41 62.70
CA ARG A 564 -2.60 -3.82 62.89
C ARG A 564 -1.94 -4.56 61.72
N GLY A 565 -0.69 -4.31 61.35
CA GLY A 565 0.43 -3.65 62.02
C GLY A 565 1.70 -4.43 61.63
N ASP A 566 2.70 -3.71 61.14
CA ASP A 566 4.13 -4.02 60.95
C ASP A 566 4.66 -5.47 60.95
N GLY A 567 5.60 -5.72 60.02
CA GLY A 567 6.62 -6.76 60.21
C GLY A 567 7.17 -7.41 58.95
N ARG A 568 8.13 -6.75 58.28
CA ARG A 568 9.14 -7.42 57.45
C ARG A 568 10.16 -8.16 58.36
N PRO A 569 11.17 -8.88 57.84
CA PRO A 569 11.20 -9.94 56.82
C PRO A 569 12.12 -11.12 57.31
N ALA A 570 12.64 -11.93 56.37
CA ALA A 570 13.68 -12.98 56.47
C ALA A 570 13.11 -14.41 56.55
N ARG A 571 13.63 -15.44 55.89
CA ARG A 571 14.93 -15.63 55.21
C ARG A 571 14.83 -16.88 54.31
N ASP A 572 15.74 -16.94 53.34
CA ASP A 572 16.09 -18.06 52.46
C ASP A 572 16.14 -19.44 53.14
N VAL A 573 15.68 -20.48 52.43
CA VAL A 573 16.38 -21.77 52.32
C VAL A 573 16.12 -22.39 50.94
N ARG A 574 17.22 -22.77 50.26
CA ARG A 574 17.26 -23.57 49.03
C ARG A 574 16.97 -25.05 49.33
N ALA A 575 16.24 -25.75 48.47
CA ALA A 575 16.50 -27.16 48.15
C ALA A 575 15.81 -27.60 46.86
N ARG A 576 16.44 -28.56 46.20
CA ARG A 576 16.23 -29.04 44.82
C ARG A 576 15.13 -30.11 44.70
N ASP A 577 14.80 -30.36 43.43
CA ASP A 577 14.31 -31.62 42.83
C ASP A 577 12.89 -32.08 43.14
N HIS A 578 11.97 -31.98 42.17
CA HIS A 578 11.69 -33.06 41.22
C HIS A 578 10.48 -32.75 40.32
N ARG A 579 10.60 -33.20 39.07
CA ARG A 579 9.58 -33.52 38.06
C ARG A 579 8.11 -33.19 38.40
N ARG A 580 7.47 -32.40 37.51
CA ARG A 580 6.20 -32.79 36.87
C ARG A 580 5.90 -31.88 35.68
N SER A 581 5.46 -32.52 34.60
CA SER A 581 4.87 -31.91 33.42
C SER A 581 3.58 -31.20 33.79
N GLU A 582 3.47 -29.91 33.51
CA GLU A 582 2.18 -29.23 33.40
C GLU A 582 2.14 -28.46 32.09
N ALA A 583 1.19 -28.85 31.26
CA ALA A 583 0.75 -28.12 30.10
C ALA A 583 0.18 -26.78 30.58
N LEU A 584 0.83 -25.68 30.20
CA LEU A 584 0.29 -24.34 30.39
C LEU A 584 -0.49 -23.94 29.14
N ASP A 585 -1.82 -24.04 29.27
CA ASP A 585 -2.78 -23.31 28.47
C ASP A 585 -2.46 -21.81 28.53
N VAL A 586 -2.06 -21.24 27.39
CA VAL A 586 -1.84 -19.81 27.23
C VAL A 586 -3.13 -19.17 26.69
N PRO A 587 -3.77 -18.24 27.42
CA PRO A 587 -5.00 -17.62 26.97
C PRO A 587 -4.75 -16.75 25.74
N HIS A 588 -5.61 -16.93 24.73
CA HIS A 588 -5.69 -16.11 23.53
C HIS A 588 -5.90 -14.63 23.88
N SER A 589 -4.91 -13.79 23.58
CA SER A 589 -5.06 -12.33 23.56
C SER A 589 -5.64 -11.86 22.22
N PRO A 590 -6.63 -10.95 22.21
CA PRO A 590 -7.28 -10.54 20.97
C PRO A 590 -6.36 -9.64 20.12
N ARG A 591 -5.94 -10.20 18.99
CA ARG A 591 -5.18 -9.56 17.90
C ARG A 591 -6.07 -8.63 17.07
N HIS A 592 -6.38 -7.44 17.57
CA HIS A 592 -6.99 -6.38 16.76
C HIS A 592 -6.55 -5.01 17.27
N SER A 593 -5.45 -4.47 16.74
CA SER A 593 -5.04 -3.10 17.10
C SER A 593 -3.98 -2.45 16.20
N LEU A 594 -3.14 -3.20 15.48
CA LEU A 594 -1.91 -2.61 14.93
C LEU A 594 -2.05 -1.94 13.54
N LEU A 595 -3.15 -2.14 12.82
CA LEU A 595 -3.41 -1.53 11.49
C LEU A 595 -4.45 -0.41 11.51
N GLN A 596 -5.13 -0.20 12.65
CA GLN A 596 -6.14 0.87 12.78
C GLN A 596 -5.51 2.25 13.06
N GLY A 597 -4.24 2.35 13.46
CA GLY A 597 -3.58 3.64 13.72
C GLY A 597 -3.51 4.54 12.48
N GLN A 598 -3.09 3.97 11.33
CA GLN A 598 -3.01 4.70 10.06
C GLN A 598 -4.39 5.08 9.48
N VAL A 599 -5.41 4.25 9.69
CA VAL A 599 -6.79 4.55 9.26
C VAL A 599 -7.45 5.59 10.20
N ALA A 600 -7.21 5.49 11.50
CA ALA A 600 -7.75 6.43 12.50
C ALA A 600 -7.18 7.84 12.36
N LEU A 601 -5.93 7.99 11.89
CA LEU A 601 -5.32 9.30 11.59
C LEU A 601 -5.87 9.92 10.30
N GLN A 602 -6.17 9.12 9.27
CA GLN A 602 -6.89 9.61 8.09
C GLN A 602 -8.30 10.10 8.44
N ASP A 603 -8.97 9.44 9.38
CA ASP A 603 -10.28 9.88 9.89
C ASP A 603 -10.18 11.10 10.81
N ALA A 604 -9.15 11.21 11.66
CA ALA A 604 -8.92 12.42 12.47
C ALA A 604 -8.61 13.66 11.60
N ARG A 605 -7.88 13.48 10.47
CA ARG A 605 -7.62 14.52 9.47
C ARG A 605 -8.87 14.93 8.68
N ARG A 606 -9.93 14.12 8.65
CA ARG A 606 -11.24 14.44 8.02
C ARG A 606 -12.23 15.17 8.93
N VAL A 607 -12.01 15.15 10.25
CA VAL A 607 -12.99 15.69 11.23
C VAL A 607 -12.96 17.22 11.34
N LEU A 608 -11.99 17.91 10.73
CA LEU A 608 -11.78 19.36 10.85
C LEU A 608 -12.24 20.17 9.63
N VAL A 609 -13.42 19.88 9.07
CA VAL A 609 -14.11 20.82 8.16
C VAL A 609 -15.60 20.89 8.50
N LEU A 610 -15.93 21.60 9.57
CA LEU A 610 -17.25 22.19 9.75
C LEU A 610 -17.07 23.62 10.30
N PRO A 611 -17.45 24.67 9.56
CA PRO A 611 -17.34 26.04 10.06
C PRO A 611 -18.39 26.31 11.14
N SER A 612 -17.95 26.84 12.29
CA SER A 612 -18.82 27.32 13.37
C SER A 612 -19.56 28.58 12.94
N ARG A 613 -20.90 28.55 12.95
CA ARG A 613 -21.74 29.74 12.73
C ARG A 613 -21.53 30.77 13.83
N ARG A 614 -21.18 32.00 13.43
CA ARG A 614 -21.24 33.22 14.26
C ARG A 614 -22.66 33.44 14.79
N GLN A 615 -22.77 33.70 16.10
CA GLN A 615 -23.94 34.33 16.70
C GLN A 615 -24.01 35.80 16.25
N SER A 616 -25.02 36.15 15.47
CA SER A 616 -25.45 37.54 15.30
C SER A 616 -26.87 37.70 15.84
N ARG A 617 -27.07 38.80 16.56
CA ARG A 617 -28.27 39.21 17.29
C ARG A 617 -29.53 39.21 16.41
N GLY A 618 -30.67 38.93 17.08
CA GLY A 618 -31.97 38.70 16.46
C GLY A 618 -32.61 39.89 15.75
N GLY A 619 -33.43 39.55 14.76
CA GLY A 619 -34.40 40.40 14.08
C GLY A 619 -35.45 39.51 13.40
N SER A 620 -36.62 39.43 14.05
CA SER A 620 -37.97 39.06 13.55
C SER A 620 -38.21 38.03 12.43
N ARG A 621 -39.04 37.03 12.80
CA ARG A 621 -40.22 36.47 12.11
C ARG A 621 -40.08 35.88 10.70
N GLY A 622 -40.31 34.57 10.59
CA GLY A 622 -40.74 33.91 9.35
C GLY A 622 -40.78 32.39 9.47
N ARG A 623 -41.99 31.80 9.39
CA ARG A 623 -42.28 30.37 9.55
C ARG A 623 -41.70 29.52 8.40
N SER A 624 -41.20 28.31 8.69
CA SER A 624 -41.58 27.08 7.96
C SER A 624 -40.97 25.82 8.59
N ARG A 625 -41.77 24.75 8.55
CA ARG A 625 -41.61 23.43 9.18
C ARG A 625 -40.40 22.64 8.64
N TRP A 626 -39.63 22.00 9.53
CA TRP A 626 -38.81 20.83 9.22
C TRP A 626 -39.30 19.62 10.01
N ARG A 627 -39.64 18.54 9.29
CA ARG A 627 -39.95 17.21 9.83
C ARG A 627 -38.65 16.53 10.25
N ARG A 628 -38.64 15.95 11.46
CA ARG A 628 -37.64 14.98 11.94
C ARG A 628 -37.72 13.71 11.11
N VAL A 629 -36.57 13.20 10.66
CA VAL A 629 -36.39 11.78 10.36
C VAL A 629 -35.46 11.23 11.42
N LEU A 630 -35.97 10.25 12.16
CA LEU A 630 -35.32 9.52 13.24
C LEU A 630 -34.24 8.59 12.67
N LEU A 631 -33.07 8.61 13.30
CA LEU A 631 -32.12 7.51 13.31
C LEU A 631 -32.58 6.52 14.40
N SER A 632 -32.82 5.25 14.05
CA SER A 632 -32.98 4.16 15.02
C SER A 632 -32.14 2.95 14.59
N ASP A 633 -31.11 2.72 15.39
CA ASP A 633 -30.65 1.46 15.97
C ASP A 633 -30.03 0.34 15.13
N CYS A 634 -28.76 0.07 15.50
CA CYS A 634 -28.15 -1.27 15.53
C CYS A 634 -27.83 -1.63 16.98
N ALA A 635 -28.43 -2.71 17.49
CA ALA A 635 -27.93 -3.66 18.51
C ALA A 635 -29.02 -4.73 18.70
N GLY A 636 -28.81 -6.04 18.84
CA GLY A 636 -27.63 -6.89 19.00
C GLY A 636 -28.09 -8.36 18.95
N GLN A 637 -27.16 -9.30 19.11
CA GLN A 637 -27.40 -10.75 19.07
C GLN A 637 -27.12 -11.42 20.43
N LEU A 638 -28.04 -12.32 20.86
CA LEU A 638 -27.85 -13.62 21.58
C LEU A 638 -27.47 -13.58 23.10
N PHE A 639 -27.83 -14.51 24.03
CA PHE A 639 -28.52 -15.82 24.08
C PHE A 639 -28.91 -16.20 25.56
N HIS A 640 -29.73 -17.28 25.71
CA HIS A 640 -30.01 -18.20 26.87
C HIS A 640 -31.27 -17.93 27.72
N GLY A 641 -32.11 -18.92 28.10
CA GLY A 641 -32.10 -20.38 27.91
C GLY A 641 -33.34 -21.10 28.50
N ARG A 642 -33.46 -22.40 28.15
CA ARG A 642 -34.19 -23.55 28.76
C ARG A 642 -35.64 -23.41 29.27
N ARG A 643 -36.51 -24.31 28.77
CA ARG A 643 -37.22 -25.33 29.58
C ARG A 643 -37.79 -26.45 28.69
N ASP A 644 -37.75 -27.66 29.22
CA ASP A 644 -38.17 -28.95 28.69
C ASP A 644 -39.70 -29.08 28.50
N VAL A 645 -40.13 -30.04 27.67
CA VAL A 645 -40.96 -31.23 28.02
C VAL A 645 -41.53 -31.89 26.74
N ASP A 646 -41.25 -33.20 26.62
CA ASP A 646 -41.88 -34.32 25.90
C ASP A 646 -43.03 -34.13 24.89
N ALA A 647 -42.93 -34.81 23.73
CA ALA A 647 -43.69 -36.06 23.47
C ALA A 647 -43.65 -36.51 21.98
N ALA A 648 -43.13 -37.73 21.78
CA ALA A 648 -43.64 -38.83 20.96
C ALA A 648 -44.13 -38.65 19.49
N GLN A 649 -43.47 -39.44 18.63
CA GLN A 649 -44.00 -40.36 17.60
C GLN A 649 -44.58 -39.81 16.28
N GLY A 650 -44.08 -40.38 15.18
CA GLY A 650 -44.93 -40.78 14.05
C GLY A 650 -44.39 -40.54 12.63
N GLY A 651 -43.87 -41.61 12.00
CA GLY A 651 -44.19 -41.94 10.61
C GLY A 651 -43.46 -41.22 9.45
N ALA A 652 -42.51 -41.93 8.84
CA ALA A 652 -42.29 -41.88 7.39
C ALA A 652 -43.16 -42.98 6.72
N PRO A 653 -43.17 -43.16 5.39
CA PRO A 653 -43.04 -42.24 4.26
C PRO A 653 -44.19 -42.45 3.22
N GLN A 654 -44.37 -41.57 2.23
CA GLN A 654 -44.73 -42.03 0.87
C GLN A 654 -44.58 -40.96 -0.22
N ALA A 655 -44.14 -41.44 -1.37
CA ALA A 655 -43.95 -40.71 -2.61
C ALA A 655 -45.29 -40.54 -3.37
N ALA A 656 -45.42 -39.43 -4.11
CA ALA A 656 -46.22 -39.40 -5.33
C ALA A 656 -45.73 -38.27 -6.25
N ARG A 657 -45.42 -38.66 -7.49
CA ARG A 657 -45.31 -37.79 -8.66
C ARG A 657 -46.67 -37.17 -8.97
N CYS A 658 -46.69 -35.96 -9.53
CA CYS A 658 -47.56 -35.67 -10.66
C CYS A 658 -47.04 -34.47 -11.47
N ASP A 659 -47.06 -34.67 -12.78
CA ASP A 659 -46.77 -33.76 -13.88
C ASP A 659 -47.87 -32.72 -14.11
N ARG A 660 -47.56 -31.80 -15.04
CA ARG A 660 -48.36 -30.75 -15.72
C ARG A 660 -48.16 -29.38 -15.06
N SER A 661 -47.70 -28.35 -15.76
CA SER A 661 -47.70 -28.02 -17.20
C SER A 661 -46.68 -26.93 -17.49
#